data_AF-A0A644Y1L3-F1
#
_entry.id   AF-A0A644Y1L3-F1
#
_cell.length_a   1.000
_cell.length_b   1.000
_cell.length_c   1.000
_cell.angle_alpha   90.00
_cell.angle_beta   90.00
_cell.angle_gamma   90.00
#
_symmetry.space_group_name_H-M   'P 1'
#
loop_
_entity.id
_entity.type
_entity.pdbx_description
1 polymer ?
#
loop_
_entity_poly.entity_id
_entity_poly.type
_entity_poly.pdbx_seq_one_letter_code
_entity_poly.pdbx_strand_id
1 'polypeptide(L)'
;MTRTAITGFDRSNGHARADLVNDPTSRQSNLIIETNNWKSEEELRKMLIAQVLSQGKEFGFYFKTVTGGLTQTGRNTANSFNVNPVEVYKVYADGREDEIVRGANLIGTPLSMFSNIINAGGDFEIFSGQCGASSGYVPVTAISPVILVSKIELQRKQSQSTTVPVLDVPVITGSKVSSTVDDKAIVTDSVLFGAMKDEMKRTMSELSSRQSPGISLLRYYLLDRKSYKTKASGGKLFFSNQSPGRNLALHLYVGDTLFSSNHNFDYSTLTSSTQIALEDNYNSIRRDLWLSTDLAYKIAMDLYRSKKDGLTTANLSMEEKELNDMIPVKQPVFSSFESKGGFATLDDISAFTIELSSILDQGNMIFDSSIDLDAIDQVTYMVTSEGSQVKEPLGYISVLVQGKVRLDGDKVFQNSETIVVPFRDDATVKAYLTKRVKQFTESLISVKRSRQMDEDYIGPVLFEESAVSNLFAVSLVNYGGILSFRKPVPAKTSLMPIGMVNSSNVKTSADRVGKKLIDNNLSVVNWSSLKNFKGIPLVGSYNIDAEGISPADGIELVREGILKRHLSGSVPTLKSSESTGSVRFGFLSTSASVGLSPGILEFKAKHTMTDARLRKELLKLAKNEGLDYAYVVKRISKESQVLIRLNVADGSEEVISGAEIQEIGLSNLRRIAGISKETSANNHTYRFSFPISVIHPNGIILEDIQINRKQLVSLKETYLVKD
;
A
#
# COMPACT_ATOMS: atom_id res chain seq x y z
N MET A 1 -8.52 -24.96 34.99
CA MET A 1 -8.21 -26.35 34.62
C MET A 1 -9.14 -26.75 33.50
N THR A 2 -8.59 -27.24 32.39
CA THR A 2 -9.37 -27.72 31.24
C THR A 2 -9.93 -29.12 31.52
N ARG A 3 -10.66 -29.70 30.56
CA ARG A 3 -11.10 -31.10 30.61
C ARG A 3 -9.97 -32.09 30.30
N THR A 4 -8.77 -31.61 29.96
CA THR A 4 -7.57 -32.44 29.80
C THR A 4 -7.02 -32.75 31.17
N ALA A 5 -7.14 -34.00 31.60
CA ALA A 5 -6.64 -34.44 32.90
C ALA A 5 -5.12 -34.25 32.98
N ILE A 6 -4.65 -33.82 34.16
CA ILE A 6 -3.23 -33.81 34.51
C ILE A 6 -3.05 -34.55 35.84
N THR A 7 -1.85 -35.04 36.12
CA THR A 7 -1.56 -35.80 37.35
C THR A 7 -2.02 -35.03 38.59
N GLY A 8 -2.85 -35.66 39.42
CA GLY A 8 -3.44 -35.06 40.64
C GLY A 8 -4.75 -34.30 40.41
N PHE A 9 -5.22 -34.16 39.17
CA PHE A 9 -6.46 -33.46 38.84
C PHE A 9 -7.17 -34.11 37.63
N ASP A 10 -8.12 -34.98 37.95
CA ASP A 10 -8.92 -35.76 37.00
C ASP A 10 -10.18 -35.04 36.49
N ARG A 11 -10.53 -33.89 37.09
CA ARG A 11 -11.71 -33.10 36.74
C ARG A 11 -11.38 -31.64 36.43
N SER A 12 -12.14 -31.08 35.49
CA SER A 12 -12.14 -29.65 35.21
C SER A 12 -12.72 -28.86 36.38
N ASN A 13 -12.22 -27.65 36.60
CA ASN A 13 -12.79 -26.67 37.53
C ASN A 13 -13.51 -25.51 36.81
N GLY A 14 -13.81 -25.67 35.52
CA GLY A 14 -14.53 -24.66 34.74
C GLY A 14 -13.74 -23.43 34.29
N HIS A 15 -12.43 -23.37 34.54
CA HIS A 15 -11.60 -22.19 34.21
C HIS A 15 -10.87 -22.32 32.85
N ALA A 16 -11.53 -22.94 31.87
CA ALA A 16 -11.04 -23.00 30.50
C ALA A 16 -11.67 -21.86 29.69
N ARG A 17 -10.86 -20.96 29.12
CA ARG A 17 -11.35 -19.74 28.43
C ARG A 17 -10.59 -19.51 27.13
N ALA A 18 -11.26 -18.97 26.13
CA ALA A 18 -10.69 -18.56 24.85
C ALA A 18 -11.33 -17.27 24.34
N ASP A 19 -10.68 -16.64 23.36
CA ASP A 19 -11.36 -15.75 22.43
C ASP A 19 -12.20 -16.56 21.41
N LEU A 20 -12.78 -15.87 20.42
CA LEU A 20 -13.79 -16.46 19.53
C LEU A 20 -13.27 -17.58 18.61
N VAL A 21 -11.96 -17.66 18.35
CA VAL A 21 -11.40 -18.49 17.28
C VAL A 21 -10.44 -19.58 17.77
N ASN A 22 -10.07 -19.57 19.05
CA ASN A 22 -9.06 -20.49 19.59
C ASN A 22 -9.65 -21.52 20.56
N ASP A 23 -8.95 -22.65 20.73
CA ASP A 23 -9.32 -23.66 21.72
C ASP A 23 -9.13 -23.13 23.16
N PRO A 24 -10.06 -23.43 24.08
CA PRO A 24 -9.99 -22.95 25.45
C PRO A 24 -8.85 -23.61 26.24
N THR A 25 -8.02 -22.79 26.87
CA THR A 25 -6.96 -23.25 27.79
C THR A 25 -7.23 -22.79 29.21
N SER A 26 -6.47 -23.28 30.19
CA SER A 26 -6.57 -22.79 31.58
C SER A 26 -6.17 -21.33 31.66
N ARG A 27 -7.10 -20.45 32.04
CA ARG A 27 -6.87 -19.01 32.16
C ARG A 27 -7.34 -18.48 33.51
N GLN A 28 -6.67 -17.44 34.01
CA GLN A 28 -7.17 -16.65 35.13
C GLN A 28 -8.50 -15.95 34.75
N SER A 29 -9.39 -15.74 35.72
CA SER A 29 -10.60 -14.92 35.56
C SER A 29 -10.48 -13.70 36.46
N ASN A 30 -11.07 -13.78 37.66
CA ASN A 30 -10.86 -12.82 38.72
C ASN A 30 -9.89 -13.47 39.71
N LEU A 31 -8.66 -12.99 39.75
CA LEU A 31 -7.65 -13.44 40.69
C LEU A 31 -7.60 -12.45 41.85
N ILE A 32 -7.79 -12.94 43.08
CA ILE A 32 -7.73 -12.12 44.29
C ILE A 32 -6.56 -12.63 45.12
N ILE A 33 -5.63 -11.74 45.46
CA ILE A 33 -4.50 -12.01 46.34
C ILE A 33 -4.79 -11.28 47.65
N GLU A 34 -4.79 -12.02 48.76
CA GLU A 34 -5.08 -11.50 50.10
C GLU A 34 -3.86 -11.68 51.02
N THR A 35 -3.76 -10.84 52.04
CA THR A 35 -2.78 -10.98 53.14
C THR A 35 -3.51 -11.00 54.48
N ASN A 36 -3.05 -11.85 55.39
CA ASN A 36 -3.58 -11.97 56.76
C ASN A 36 -2.78 -11.14 57.78
N ASN A 37 -1.62 -10.62 57.39
CA ASN A 37 -0.74 -9.79 58.20
C ASN A 37 -0.33 -8.57 57.38
N TRP A 38 -1.25 -7.62 57.29
CA TRP A 38 -1.05 -6.42 56.50
C TRP A 38 -0.34 -5.32 57.28
N LYS A 39 0.25 -4.40 56.53
CA LYS A 39 0.84 -3.14 57.02
C LYS A 39 0.16 -1.96 56.36
N SER A 40 0.11 -0.82 57.05
CA SER A 40 -0.31 0.42 56.41
C SER A 40 0.76 0.88 55.41
N GLU A 41 0.39 1.73 54.45
CA GLU A 41 1.34 2.29 53.49
C GLU A 41 2.48 3.04 54.20
N GLU A 42 2.19 3.76 55.28
CA GLU A 42 3.20 4.44 56.11
C GLU A 42 4.18 3.47 56.75
N GLU A 43 3.70 2.32 57.25
CA GLU A 43 4.55 1.27 57.80
C GLU A 43 5.42 0.65 56.71
N LEU A 44 4.85 0.32 55.55
CA LEU A 44 5.60 -0.21 54.40
C LEU A 44 6.67 0.78 53.92
N ARG A 45 6.38 2.08 53.93
CA ARG A 45 7.35 3.12 53.56
C ARG A 45 8.51 3.20 54.55
N LYS A 46 8.23 3.16 55.86
CA LYS A 46 9.28 3.07 56.91
C LYS A 46 10.13 1.81 56.73
N MET A 47 9.49 0.68 56.42
CA MET A 47 10.20 -0.59 56.16
C MET A 47 11.05 -0.53 54.89
N LEU A 48 10.58 0.12 53.82
CA LEU A 48 11.37 0.35 52.60
C LEU A 48 12.62 1.17 52.93
N ILE A 49 12.50 2.27 53.68
CA ILE A 49 13.64 3.09 54.10
C ILE A 49 14.63 2.27 54.94
N ALA A 50 14.14 1.48 55.89
CA ALA A 50 14.99 0.60 56.68
C ALA A 50 15.74 -0.43 55.81
N GLN A 51 15.09 -0.99 54.80
CA GLN A 51 15.72 -1.89 53.82
C GLN A 51 16.80 -1.17 53.02
N VAL A 52 16.53 0.04 52.53
CA VAL A 52 17.49 0.87 51.78
C VAL A 52 18.74 1.15 52.61
N LEU A 53 18.56 1.58 53.87
CA LEU A 53 19.66 1.81 54.81
C LEU A 53 20.47 0.54 55.09
N SER A 54 19.78 -0.59 55.35
CA SER A 54 20.44 -1.87 55.64
C SER A 54 21.28 -2.40 54.47
N GLN A 55 20.89 -2.06 53.23
CA GLN A 55 21.61 -2.43 52.02
C GLN A 55 22.69 -1.42 51.61
N GLY A 56 22.89 -0.34 52.39
CA GLY A 56 23.85 0.72 52.08
C GLY A 56 23.51 1.48 50.80
N LYS A 57 22.22 1.57 50.43
CA LYS A 57 21.75 2.30 49.25
C LYS A 57 21.27 3.69 49.63
N GLU A 58 21.31 4.63 48.67
CA GLU A 58 20.81 5.99 48.87
C GLU A 58 19.27 6.05 48.81
N PHE A 59 18.66 5.23 47.96
CA PHE A 59 17.22 5.21 47.72
C PHE A 59 16.69 3.80 47.39
N GLY A 60 15.39 3.62 47.57
CA GLY A 60 14.59 2.49 47.07
C GLY A 60 13.65 2.94 45.96
N PHE A 61 12.99 2.00 45.29
CA PHE A 61 11.98 2.32 44.27
C PHE A 61 10.58 2.03 44.78
N TYR A 62 9.66 2.95 44.51
CA TYR A 62 8.22 2.77 44.72
C TYR A 62 7.51 2.81 43.37
N PHE A 63 6.89 1.68 42.99
CA PHE A 63 6.15 1.53 41.73
C PHE A 63 4.66 1.64 42.02
N LYS A 64 4.02 2.67 41.46
CA LYS A 64 2.61 2.95 41.75
C LYS A 64 1.66 2.44 40.66
N THR A 65 2.02 2.65 39.40
CA THR A 65 1.16 2.29 38.27
C THR A 65 1.94 1.57 37.17
N VAL A 66 1.34 0.55 36.53
CA VAL A 66 1.89 -0.21 35.39
C VAL A 66 0.88 -0.26 34.24
N THR A 67 1.34 -0.31 32.98
CA THR A 67 0.44 -0.50 31.81
C THR A 67 0.17 -1.97 31.51
N GLY A 68 1.05 -2.87 31.93
CA GLY A 68 0.97 -4.30 31.66
C GLY A 68 2.35 -4.93 31.52
N GLY A 69 2.38 -6.19 31.08
CA GLY A 69 3.62 -6.94 30.93
C GLY A 69 3.45 -8.23 30.14
N LEU A 70 4.58 -8.85 29.81
CA LEU A 70 4.66 -10.18 29.22
C LEU A 70 5.22 -11.14 30.27
N THR A 71 4.68 -12.35 30.34
CA THR A 71 5.28 -13.46 31.10
C THR A 71 5.46 -14.65 30.19
N GLN A 72 6.66 -15.23 30.17
CA GLN A 72 6.97 -16.46 29.48
C GLN A 72 6.93 -17.61 30.48
N THR A 73 6.07 -18.60 30.22
CA THR A 73 5.82 -19.75 31.11
C THR A 73 6.12 -21.10 30.43
N GLY A 74 6.95 -21.09 29.39
CA GLY A 74 7.27 -22.27 28.58
C GLY A 74 8.09 -23.30 29.35
N ARG A 75 7.92 -24.59 29.05
CA ARG A 75 8.72 -25.66 29.71
C ARG A 75 10.16 -25.73 29.22
N ASN A 76 10.43 -25.22 28.01
CA ASN A 76 11.73 -25.33 27.33
C ASN A 76 12.57 -24.05 27.41
N THR A 77 12.05 -22.99 28.03
CA THR A 77 12.76 -21.72 28.23
C THR A 77 12.63 -21.31 29.69
N ALA A 78 13.59 -20.54 30.20
CA ALA A 78 13.48 -20.03 31.57
C ALA A 78 12.22 -19.16 31.70
N ASN A 79 11.43 -19.41 32.75
CA ASN A 79 10.27 -18.58 33.05
C ASN A 79 10.74 -17.16 33.37
N SER A 80 10.19 -16.17 32.68
CA SER A 80 10.58 -14.77 32.85
C SER A 80 9.36 -13.85 32.73
N PHE A 81 9.43 -12.68 33.34
CA PHE A 81 8.46 -11.61 33.15
C PHE A 81 9.14 -10.30 32.78
N ASN A 82 8.40 -9.45 32.08
CA ASN A 82 8.75 -8.06 31.80
C ASN A 82 7.50 -7.21 32.03
N VAL A 83 7.56 -6.29 32.99
CA VAL A 83 6.45 -5.37 33.32
C VAL A 83 6.87 -3.93 33.04
N ASN A 84 5.95 -3.17 32.44
CA ASN A 84 6.16 -1.79 32.01
C ASN A 84 5.50 -0.81 33.01
N PRO A 85 6.25 -0.23 33.95
CA PRO A 85 5.71 0.78 34.85
C PRO A 85 5.52 2.13 34.16
N VAL A 86 4.58 2.91 34.69
CA VAL A 86 4.22 4.27 34.23
C VAL A 86 4.69 5.32 35.23
N GLU A 87 4.46 5.05 36.51
CA GLU A 87 4.70 5.98 37.62
C GLU A 87 5.61 5.28 38.63
N VAL A 88 6.85 5.77 38.74
CA VAL A 88 7.90 5.21 39.59
C VAL A 88 8.58 6.34 40.34
N TYR A 89 8.84 6.13 41.63
CA TYR A 89 9.53 7.07 42.49
C TYR A 89 10.80 6.47 43.07
N LYS A 90 11.85 7.29 43.21
CA LYS A 90 12.93 7.01 44.16
C LYS A 90 12.51 7.53 45.53
N VAL A 91 12.51 6.65 46.52
CA VAL A 91 12.27 6.98 47.92
C VAL A 91 13.61 7.03 48.62
N TYR A 92 14.03 8.22 49.03
CA TYR A 92 15.35 8.44 49.62
C TYR A 92 15.37 8.11 51.11
N ALA A 93 16.46 7.49 51.56
CA ALA A 93 16.61 7.10 52.96
C ALA A 93 16.91 8.27 53.91
N ASP A 94 17.39 9.41 53.38
CA ASP A 94 17.74 10.60 54.15
C ASP A 94 16.55 11.56 54.37
N GLY A 95 15.36 11.21 53.87
CA GLY A 95 14.13 11.96 54.08
C GLY A 95 13.86 13.10 53.10
N ARG A 96 14.67 13.27 52.04
CA ARG A 96 14.34 14.21 50.95
C ARG A 96 13.08 13.75 50.18
N GLU A 97 12.47 14.67 49.43
CA GLU A 97 11.27 14.38 48.65
C GLU A 97 11.49 13.28 47.59
N ASP A 98 10.43 12.52 47.32
CA ASP A 98 10.48 11.40 46.38
C ASP A 98 10.66 11.92 44.94
N GLU A 99 11.65 11.39 44.23
CA GLU A 99 11.95 11.79 42.85
C GLU A 99 11.22 10.88 41.87
N ILE A 100 10.36 11.44 41.01
CA ILE A 100 9.74 10.68 39.92
C ILE A 100 10.78 10.30 38.86
N VAL A 101 10.79 9.03 38.47
CA VAL A 101 11.73 8.48 37.49
C VAL A 101 11.01 7.78 36.33
N ARG A 102 11.60 7.85 35.15
CA ARG A 102 11.09 7.24 33.91
C ARG A 102 12.13 6.30 33.30
N GLY A 103 11.65 5.33 32.52
CA GLY A 103 12.53 4.49 31.68
C GLY A 103 13.15 3.28 32.38
N ALA A 104 12.46 2.71 33.37
CA ALA A 104 12.81 1.41 33.96
C ALA A 104 11.70 0.40 33.65
N ASN A 105 12.07 -0.82 33.29
CA ASN A 105 11.17 -1.98 33.21
C ASN A 105 11.53 -2.95 34.34
N LEU A 106 10.53 -3.64 34.91
CA LEU A 106 10.76 -4.72 35.86
C LEU A 106 11.02 -6.01 35.08
N ILE A 107 12.13 -6.70 35.38
CA ILE A 107 12.44 -8.00 34.79
C ILE A 107 12.76 -9.01 35.88
N GLY A 108 12.59 -10.30 35.57
CA GLY A 108 13.01 -11.36 36.48
C GLY A 108 12.23 -12.64 36.26
N THR A 109 12.37 -13.58 37.19
CA THR A 109 11.60 -14.81 37.21
C THR A 109 10.51 -14.70 38.28
N PRO A 110 9.28 -15.20 38.04
CA PRO A 110 8.19 -15.08 39.01
C PRO A 110 8.54 -15.65 40.39
N LEU A 111 9.17 -16.83 40.45
CA LEU A 111 9.55 -17.47 41.73
C LEU A 111 10.56 -16.65 42.52
N SER A 112 11.57 -16.07 41.85
CA SER A 112 12.54 -15.19 42.51
C SER A 112 11.83 -13.98 43.11
N MET A 113 10.93 -13.34 42.34
CA MET A 113 10.18 -12.18 42.81
C MET A 113 9.30 -12.51 44.03
N PHE A 114 8.51 -13.58 43.97
CA PHE A 114 7.65 -13.98 45.10
C PHE A 114 8.45 -14.35 46.36
N SER A 115 9.64 -14.96 46.21
CA SER A 115 10.49 -15.31 47.35
C SER A 115 11.09 -14.11 48.09
N ASN A 116 11.09 -12.93 47.47
CA ASN A 116 11.63 -11.70 48.04
C ASN A 116 10.56 -10.77 48.62
N ILE A 117 9.28 -11.18 48.64
CA ILE A 117 8.22 -10.41 49.30
C ILE A 117 8.47 -10.43 50.81
N ILE A 118 8.68 -9.25 51.39
CA ILE A 118 8.89 -9.06 52.82
C ILE A 118 7.54 -8.88 53.52
N ASN A 119 6.69 -7.98 53.03
CA ASN A 119 5.39 -7.62 53.64
C ASN A 119 4.41 -7.15 52.54
N ALA A 120 3.12 -7.12 52.86
CA ALA A 120 2.06 -6.64 51.98
C ALA A 120 1.15 -5.62 52.69
N GLY A 121 0.50 -4.77 51.91
CA GLY A 121 -0.41 -3.74 52.40
C GLY A 121 -1.82 -4.25 52.70
N GLY A 122 -2.61 -3.42 53.39
CA GLY A 122 -4.02 -3.71 53.69
C GLY A 122 -5.00 -3.26 52.61
N ASP A 123 -4.62 -2.27 51.80
CA ASP A 123 -5.42 -1.76 50.69
C ASP A 123 -5.15 -2.55 49.41
N PHE A 124 -6.19 -2.70 48.58
CA PHE A 124 -6.15 -3.47 47.34
C PHE A 124 -6.42 -2.60 46.13
N GLU A 125 -5.69 -2.87 45.05
CA GLU A 125 -5.91 -2.26 43.75
C GLU A 125 -6.49 -3.27 42.75
N ILE A 126 -7.32 -2.77 41.83
CA ILE A 126 -7.98 -3.58 40.81
C ILE A 126 -7.32 -3.32 39.46
N PHE A 127 -6.67 -4.33 38.91
CA PHE A 127 -6.22 -4.34 37.53
C PHE A 127 -7.23 -5.06 36.66
N SER A 128 -7.73 -4.41 35.60
CA SER A 128 -8.54 -5.05 34.56
C SER A 128 -7.83 -4.91 33.22
N GLY A 129 -7.65 -6.04 32.53
CA GLY A 129 -6.89 -6.08 31.29
C GLY A 129 -7.19 -7.31 30.43
N GLN A 130 -6.39 -7.51 29.39
CA GLN A 130 -6.46 -8.68 28.53
C GLN A 130 -5.22 -9.55 28.78
N CYS A 131 -5.43 -10.83 29.07
CA CYS A 131 -4.34 -11.80 29.10
C CYS A 131 -4.26 -12.43 27.71
N GLY A 132 -3.06 -12.53 27.11
CA GLY A 132 -2.83 -13.29 25.89
C GLY A 132 -2.25 -14.68 26.17
N ALA A 133 -2.73 -15.72 25.51
CA ALA A 133 -2.14 -17.08 25.54
C ALA A 133 -2.46 -17.82 24.22
N SER A 134 -2.22 -19.13 24.15
CA SER A 134 -2.62 -19.94 23.00
C SER A 134 -4.13 -19.99 22.74
N SER A 135 -4.96 -19.65 23.74
CA SER A 135 -6.40 -19.49 23.57
C SER A 135 -6.82 -18.06 23.20
N GLY A 136 -5.86 -17.22 22.77
CA GLY A 136 -6.11 -15.83 22.40
C GLY A 136 -6.17 -14.86 23.58
N TYR A 137 -6.79 -13.70 23.35
CA TYR A 137 -6.89 -12.61 24.32
C TYR A 137 -8.21 -12.71 25.10
N VAL A 138 -8.12 -12.93 26.41
CA VAL A 138 -9.30 -13.02 27.30
C VAL A 138 -9.26 -11.93 28.37
N PRO A 139 -10.40 -11.30 28.72
CA PRO A 139 -10.46 -10.29 29.76
C PRO A 139 -10.19 -10.92 31.13
N VAL A 140 -9.36 -10.28 31.94
CA VAL A 140 -9.00 -10.75 33.29
C VAL A 140 -9.04 -9.59 34.26
N THR A 141 -9.32 -9.91 35.52
CA THR A 141 -9.22 -8.97 36.63
C THR A 141 -8.29 -9.55 37.68
N ALA A 142 -7.34 -8.77 38.16
CA ALA A 142 -6.47 -9.11 39.27
C ALA A 142 -6.66 -8.07 40.37
N ILE A 143 -6.89 -8.54 41.59
CA ILE A 143 -6.99 -7.73 42.80
C ILE A 143 -5.79 -8.10 43.66
N SER A 144 -4.95 -7.11 43.97
CA SER A 144 -3.71 -7.36 44.71
C SER A 144 -3.37 -6.20 45.64
N PRO A 145 -2.79 -6.48 46.82
CA PRO A 145 -2.29 -5.45 47.70
C PRO A 145 -0.97 -4.90 47.18
N VAL A 146 -0.56 -3.74 47.69
CA VAL A 146 0.84 -3.30 47.56
C VAL A 146 1.76 -4.31 48.24
N ILE A 147 2.93 -4.58 47.66
CA ILE A 147 3.92 -5.49 48.24
C ILE A 147 5.27 -4.79 48.38
N LEU A 148 5.93 -5.01 49.52
CA LEU A 148 7.32 -4.64 49.73
C LEU A 148 8.20 -5.83 49.39
N VAL A 149 9.14 -5.64 48.48
CA VAL A 149 10.13 -6.65 48.12
C VAL A 149 11.54 -6.24 48.51
N SER A 150 12.34 -7.20 48.99
CA SER A 150 13.74 -6.97 49.38
C SER A 150 14.65 -6.71 48.17
N LYS A 151 14.34 -7.36 47.04
CA LYS A 151 15.15 -7.35 45.83
C LYS A 151 14.28 -7.57 44.58
N ILE A 152 14.52 -6.77 43.54
CA ILE A 152 13.97 -6.93 42.19
C ILE A 152 14.99 -6.43 41.16
N GLU A 153 14.96 -6.98 39.95
CA GLU A 153 15.82 -6.55 38.84
C GLU A 153 15.11 -5.55 37.94
N LEU A 154 15.85 -4.53 37.50
CA LEU A 154 15.37 -3.47 36.63
C LEU A 154 16.18 -3.45 35.33
N GLN A 155 15.50 -3.28 34.21
CA GLN A 155 16.11 -3.05 32.92
C GLN A 155 15.88 -1.61 32.48
N ARG A 156 16.93 -0.91 32.03
CA ARG A 156 16.79 0.42 31.44
C ARG A 156 16.04 0.31 30.13
N LYS A 157 14.92 1.03 30.01
CA LYS A 157 14.21 1.21 28.75
C LYS A 157 15.06 2.07 27.82
N GLN A 158 15.24 1.64 26.59
CA GLN A 158 15.92 2.44 25.57
C GLN A 158 15.18 3.78 25.44
N SER A 159 15.88 4.90 25.59
CA SER A 159 15.21 6.20 25.47
C SER A 159 14.76 6.39 24.04
N GLN A 160 13.46 6.48 23.81
CA GLN A 160 12.96 7.10 22.59
C GLN A 160 13.36 8.57 22.70
N SER A 161 14.32 8.99 21.88
CA SER A 161 14.60 10.42 21.69
C SER A 161 13.40 11.01 20.95
N THR A 162 12.36 11.41 21.68
CA THR A 162 11.38 12.34 21.12
C THR A 162 12.09 13.66 20.96
N THR A 163 12.70 13.86 19.80
CA THR A 163 13.26 15.16 19.44
C THR A 163 12.13 16.17 19.50
N VAL A 164 12.28 17.20 20.33
CA VAL A 164 11.30 18.29 20.43
C VAL A 164 11.07 18.87 19.03
N PRO A 165 9.83 19.21 18.64
CA PRO A 165 9.59 19.89 17.37
C PRO A 165 10.47 21.14 17.23
N VAL A 166 10.96 21.40 16.02
CA VAL A 166 11.89 22.51 15.75
C VAL A 166 11.18 23.87 15.86
N LEU A 167 9.92 23.92 15.43
CA LEU A 167 9.04 25.06 15.64
C LEU A 167 8.08 24.78 16.79
N ASP A 168 7.71 25.84 17.50
CA ASP A 168 6.64 25.79 18.49
C ASP A 168 5.29 25.44 17.84
N VAL A 169 4.38 24.94 18.67
CA VAL A 169 2.98 24.64 18.27
C VAL A 169 2.38 25.89 17.60
N PRO A 170 1.69 25.76 16.45
CA PRO A 170 1.03 26.89 15.80
C PRO A 170 0.09 27.62 16.75
N VAL A 171 0.14 28.95 16.75
CA VAL A 171 -0.75 29.78 17.57
C VAL A 171 -2.21 29.51 17.19
N ILE A 172 -2.99 29.05 18.17
CA ILE A 172 -4.42 28.82 18.02
C ILE A 172 -5.12 30.18 18.04
N THR A 173 -5.40 30.73 16.85
CA THR A 173 -6.29 31.89 16.74
C THR A 173 -7.74 31.41 16.76
N GLY A 174 -8.63 32.08 17.48
CA GLY A 174 -10.07 31.84 17.39
C GLY A 174 -10.52 31.84 15.92
N SER A 175 -11.44 30.94 15.56
CA SER A 175 -11.79 30.59 14.18
C SER A 175 -11.87 31.82 13.26
N LYS A 176 -10.92 31.97 12.33
CA LYS A 176 -10.86 33.10 11.39
C LYS A 176 -11.90 33.03 10.26
N VAL A 177 -12.84 32.09 10.31
CA VAL A 177 -13.82 31.88 9.26
C VAL A 177 -15.10 32.66 9.61
N SER A 178 -15.24 33.84 9.02
CA SER A 178 -16.49 34.60 9.02
C SER A 178 -17.54 33.82 8.23
N SER A 179 -18.60 33.40 8.90
CA SER A 179 -19.73 32.62 8.38
C SER A 179 -20.70 33.47 7.55
N THR A 180 -20.23 34.07 6.45
CA THR A 180 -21.07 34.86 5.53
C THR A 180 -21.36 34.14 4.21
N VAL A 181 -21.06 32.83 4.11
CA VAL A 181 -21.27 32.02 2.90
C VAL A 181 -22.04 30.75 3.30
N ASP A 182 -23.24 30.56 2.74
CA ASP A 182 -24.14 29.44 3.05
C ASP A 182 -23.75 28.11 2.37
N ASP A 183 -22.75 28.12 1.48
CA ASP A 183 -22.29 26.92 0.78
C ASP A 183 -21.18 26.21 1.57
N LYS A 184 -21.53 25.04 2.13
CA LYS A 184 -20.63 24.18 2.89
C LYS A 184 -19.36 23.81 2.11
N ALA A 185 -19.43 23.59 0.80
CA ALA A 185 -18.26 23.21 0.01
C ALA A 185 -17.24 24.34 -0.13
N ILE A 186 -17.72 25.58 -0.34
CA ILE A 186 -16.87 26.78 -0.40
C ILE A 186 -16.21 27.03 0.97
N VAL A 187 -16.95 26.82 2.05
CA VAL A 187 -16.42 26.95 3.42
C VAL A 187 -15.33 25.90 3.68
N THR A 188 -15.55 24.64 3.31
CA THR A 188 -14.54 23.56 3.42
C THR A 188 -13.27 23.91 2.64
N ASP A 189 -13.38 24.23 1.34
CA ASP A 189 -12.21 24.55 0.50
C ASP A 189 -11.39 25.71 1.07
N SER A 190 -12.07 26.75 1.55
CA SER A 190 -11.44 27.92 2.18
C SER A 190 -10.67 27.55 3.45
N VAL A 191 -11.24 26.71 4.32
CA VAL A 191 -10.59 26.22 5.54
C VAL A 191 -9.34 25.40 5.23
N LEU A 192 -9.47 24.42 4.32
CA LEU A 192 -8.37 23.51 3.98
C LEU A 192 -7.20 24.26 3.34
N PHE A 193 -7.46 25.04 2.29
CA PHE A 193 -6.40 25.83 1.65
C PHE A 193 -5.84 26.90 2.58
N GLY A 194 -6.67 27.53 3.41
CA GLY A 194 -6.22 28.51 4.40
C GLY A 194 -5.23 27.90 5.39
N ALA A 195 -5.56 26.75 5.99
CA ALA A 195 -4.70 26.04 6.92
C ALA A 195 -3.38 25.62 6.27
N MET A 196 -3.44 25.03 5.06
CA MET A 196 -2.25 24.60 4.31
C MET A 196 -1.30 25.77 3.99
N LYS A 197 -1.85 26.88 3.47
CA LYS A 197 -1.06 28.06 3.09
C LYS A 197 -0.43 28.75 4.30
N ASP A 198 -1.20 28.94 5.38
CA ASP A 198 -0.71 29.63 6.56
C ASP A 198 0.37 28.82 7.27
N GLU A 199 0.20 27.49 7.41
CA GLU A 199 1.23 26.66 8.02
C GLU A 199 2.47 26.52 7.13
N MET A 200 2.30 26.44 5.81
CA MET A 200 3.42 26.47 4.87
C MET A 200 4.19 27.78 4.97
N LYS A 201 3.50 28.93 4.97
CA LYS A 201 4.13 30.25 5.09
C LYS A 201 4.95 30.35 6.37
N ARG A 202 4.36 29.95 7.50
CA ARG A 202 5.03 29.94 8.81
C ARG A 202 6.28 29.05 8.81
N THR A 203 6.12 27.82 8.31
CA THR A 203 7.19 26.83 8.18
C THR A 203 8.36 27.39 7.37
N MET A 204 8.07 27.88 6.16
CA MET A 204 9.11 28.38 5.25
C MET A 204 9.84 29.61 5.82
N SER A 205 9.14 30.51 6.54
CA SER A 205 9.77 31.71 7.13
C SER A 205 10.56 31.42 8.41
N GLU A 206 10.00 30.64 9.33
CA GLU A 206 10.60 30.42 10.65
C GLU A 206 11.67 29.33 10.64
N LEU A 207 11.52 28.24 9.88
CA LEU A 207 12.56 27.20 9.85
C LEU A 207 13.80 27.65 9.09
N SER A 208 13.61 28.30 7.95
CA SER A 208 14.74 28.75 7.11
C SER A 208 15.60 29.81 7.81
N SER A 209 15.06 30.51 8.81
CA SER A 209 15.83 31.46 9.63
C SER A 209 16.52 30.82 10.83
N ARG A 210 16.00 29.70 11.34
CA ARG A 210 16.55 29.00 12.53
C ARG A 210 17.61 27.94 12.19
N GLN A 211 17.64 27.42 10.97
CA GLN A 211 18.47 26.27 10.58
C GLN A 211 19.00 26.39 9.16
N SER A 212 20.17 25.79 8.90
CA SER A 212 20.79 25.71 7.57
C SER A 212 21.22 24.26 7.24
N PRO A 213 20.96 23.73 6.04
CA PRO A 213 20.26 24.40 4.93
C PRO A 213 18.76 24.62 5.22
N GLY A 214 18.18 25.59 4.51
CA GLY A 214 16.74 25.84 4.54
C GLY A 214 15.94 24.81 3.74
N ILE A 215 14.61 24.97 3.71
CA ILE A 215 13.72 24.14 2.90
C ILE A 215 13.76 24.66 1.45
N SER A 216 14.13 23.80 0.50
CA SER A 216 14.12 24.13 -0.94
C SER A 216 12.76 23.93 -1.59
N LEU A 217 12.00 22.94 -1.11
CA LEU A 217 10.66 22.65 -1.59
C LEU A 217 9.79 22.11 -0.45
N LEU A 218 8.56 22.59 -0.38
CA LEU A 218 7.49 21.99 0.41
C LEU A 218 6.22 21.88 -0.44
N ARG A 219 5.66 20.68 -0.56
CA ARG A 219 4.35 20.42 -1.16
C ARG A 219 3.49 19.70 -0.16
N TYR A 220 2.30 20.23 0.11
CA TYR A 220 1.27 19.55 0.89
C TYR A 220 0.23 18.95 -0.05
N TYR A 221 -0.15 17.71 0.23
CA TYR A 221 -1.23 16.99 -0.41
C TYR A 221 -2.23 16.56 0.65
N LEU A 222 -3.43 17.13 0.63
CA LEU A 222 -4.53 16.73 1.49
C LEU A 222 -5.57 16.01 0.63
N LEU A 223 -5.79 14.73 0.92
CA LEU A 223 -6.68 13.85 0.17
C LEU A 223 -7.92 13.64 1.01
N ASP A 224 -9.01 14.28 0.63
CA ASP A 224 -10.32 14.10 1.25
C ASP A 224 -11.12 13.09 0.45
N ARG A 225 -11.56 11.99 1.06
CA ARG A 225 -12.15 10.86 0.33
C ARG A 225 -13.31 10.20 1.03
N LYS A 226 -14.18 9.60 0.21
CA LYS A 226 -15.17 8.60 0.60
C LYS A 226 -14.82 7.29 -0.09
N SER A 227 -14.69 6.24 0.70
CA SER A 227 -14.46 4.89 0.19
C SER A 227 -15.71 4.04 0.39
N TYR A 228 -16.07 3.30 -0.65
CA TYR A 228 -17.17 2.36 -0.66
C TYR A 228 -16.60 0.97 -0.90
N LYS A 229 -17.00 0.01 -0.08
CA LYS A 229 -16.63 -1.39 -0.23
C LYS A 229 -17.85 -2.26 -0.11
N THR A 230 -18.13 -3.03 -1.14
CA THR A 230 -19.30 -3.90 -1.20
C THR A 230 -18.89 -5.26 -1.75
N LYS A 231 -19.45 -6.33 -1.16
CA LYS A 231 -19.21 -7.69 -1.62
C LYS A 231 -20.52 -8.46 -1.75
N ALA A 232 -20.69 -9.10 -2.90
CA ALA A 232 -21.85 -9.93 -3.17
C ALA A 232 -21.45 -11.24 -3.85
N SER A 233 -22.28 -12.26 -3.66
CA SER A 233 -22.15 -13.58 -4.28
C SER A 233 -23.54 -14.08 -4.67
N GLY A 234 -23.70 -14.54 -5.91
CA GLY A 234 -24.95 -15.12 -6.40
C GLY A 234 -26.17 -14.21 -6.21
N GLY A 235 -26.03 -12.91 -6.45
CA GLY A 235 -27.09 -11.93 -6.28
C GLY A 235 -27.41 -11.55 -4.82
N LYS A 236 -26.56 -11.93 -3.86
CA LYS A 236 -26.74 -11.64 -2.43
C LYS A 236 -25.57 -10.85 -1.88
N LEU A 237 -25.86 -9.72 -1.27
CA LEU A 237 -24.89 -8.89 -0.56
C LEU A 237 -24.57 -9.51 0.80
N PHE A 238 -23.30 -9.63 1.15
CA PHE A 238 -22.86 -10.10 2.49
C PHE A 238 -21.89 -9.14 3.18
N PHE A 239 -21.45 -8.08 2.49
CA PHE A 239 -20.66 -7.01 3.08
C PHE A 239 -20.96 -5.69 2.36
N SER A 240 -21.19 -4.63 3.12
CA SER A 240 -21.19 -3.26 2.63
C SER A 240 -20.63 -2.34 3.71
N ASN A 241 -19.79 -1.40 3.29
CA ASN A 241 -19.19 -0.41 4.17
C ASN A 241 -18.93 0.88 3.40
N GLN A 242 -19.23 2.00 4.03
CA GLN A 242 -18.83 3.32 3.58
C GLN A 242 -17.99 3.96 4.68
N SER A 243 -16.80 4.44 4.32
CA SER A 243 -15.90 5.10 5.27
C SER A 243 -15.38 6.41 4.69
N PRO A 244 -15.58 7.55 5.39
CA PRO A 244 -14.84 8.77 5.08
C PRO A 244 -13.38 8.63 5.53
N GLY A 245 -12.48 9.33 4.87
CA GLY A 245 -11.07 9.40 5.25
C GLY A 245 -10.45 10.70 4.78
N ARG A 246 -9.53 11.23 5.57
CA ARG A 246 -8.70 12.37 5.17
C ARG A 246 -7.26 12.07 5.49
N ASN A 247 -6.42 12.13 4.47
CA ASN A 247 -5.00 11.80 4.57
C ASN A 247 -4.15 13.01 4.14
N LEU A 248 -3.13 13.30 4.94
CA LEU A 248 -2.09 14.27 4.64
C LEU A 248 -0.84 13.53 4.16
N ALA A 249 -0.29 13.96 3.03
CA ALA A 249 1.06 13.64 2.64
C ALA A 249 1.81 14.91 2.24
N LEU A 250 3.13 14.83 2.22
CA LEU A 250 3.97 15.96 1.88
C LEU A 250 5.26 15.53 1.19
N HIS A 251 5.74 16.38 0.28
CA HIS A 251 7.12 16.35 -0.20
C HIS A 251 7.86 17.52 0.42
N LEU A 252 8.95 17.23 1.14
CA LEU A 252 9.80 18.23 1.76
C LEU A 252 11.24 17.93 1.41
N TYR A 253 11.90 18.89 0.78
CA TYR A 253 13.33 18.84 0.51
C TYR A 253 14.06 19.99 1.20
N VAL A 254 15.24 19.69 1.74
CA VAL A 254 16.16 20.65 2.35
C VAL A 254 17.32 20.87 1.39
N GLY A 255 17.83 22.11 1.29
CA GLY A 255 18.94 22.49 0.42
C GLY A 255 18.57 23.61 -0.53
N ASP A 256 18.88 23.44 -1.81
CA ASP A 256 18.44 24.28 -2.91
C ASP A 256 18.02 23.41 -4.12
N THR A 257 17.87 24.01 -5.30
CA THR A 257 17.46 23.32 -6.53
C THR A 257 18.61 22.55 -7.18
N LEU A 258 19.86 22.93 -6.90
CA LEU A 258 21.06 22.26 -7.39
C LEU A 258 21.33 21.01 -6.55
N PHE A 259 21.32 21.14 -5.23
CA PHE A 259 21.56 20.06 -4.29
C PHE A 259 20.61 20.11 -3.09
N SER A 260 19.89 19.00 -2.89
CA SER A 260 18.81 18.82 -1.94
C SER A 260 18.86 17.45 -1.26
N SER A 261 18.01 17.26 -0.25
CA SER A 261 17.80 15.97 0.43
C SER A 261 17.12 14.89 -0.43
N ASN A 262 16.69 15.21 -1.66
CA ASN A 262 16.12 14.23 -2.59
C ASN A 262 17.21 13.24 -3.05
N HIS A 263 17.25 12.05 -2.46
CA HIS A 263 18.27 11.05 -2.73
C HIS A 263 17.79 9.91 -3.64
N ASN A 264 16.48 9.60 -3.60
CA ASN A 264 15.87 8.49 -4.30
C ASN A 264 15.43 8.87 -5.72
N PHE A 265 14.97 10.10 -5.92
CA PHE A 265 14.54 10.60 -7.23
C PHE A 265 13.35 9.83 -7.86
N ASP A 266 12.52 9.21 -7.03
CA ASP A 266 11.36 8.41 -7.47
C ASP A 266 10.00 9.05 -7.14
N TYR A 267 10.01 10.29 -6.62
CA TYR A 267 8.82 11.05 -6.22
C TYR A 267 8.05 10.44 -5.04
N SER A 268 8.65 9.53 -4.28
CA SER A 268 8.06 9.00 -3.05
C SER A 268 8.03 10.04 -1.93
N THR A 269 6.97 10.00 -1.11
CA THR A 269 6.86 10.82 0.09
C THR A 269 7.80 10.29 1.17
N LEU A 270 8.50 11.18 1.89
CA LEU A 270 9.45 10.79 2.94
C LEU A 270 8.79 10.10 4.14
N THR A 271 7.52 10.41 4.38
CA THR A 271 6.71 9.84 5.46
C THR A 271 5.51 9.13 4.87
N SER A 272 5.02 8.10 5.57
CA SER A 272 3.69 7.55 5.28
C SER A 272 2.65 8.63 5.48
N SER A 273 1.60 8.65 4.65
CA SER A 273 0.53 9.61 4.83
C SER A 273 -0.10 9.50 6.22
N THR A 274 -0.29 10.63 6.89
CA THR A 274 -0.93 10.72 8.20
C THR A 274 -2.44 10.83 8.02
N GLN A 275 -3.23 10.07 8.77
CA GLN A 275 -4.67 10.30 8.85
C GLN A 275 -4.92 11.53 9.74
N ILE A 276 -5.69 12.49 9.24
CA ILE A 276 -5.95 13.77 9.93
C ILE A 276 -7.45 13.93 10.23
N ALA A 277 -7.79 14.96 11.01
CA ALA A 277 -9.18 15.23 11.39
C ALA A 277 -10.10 15.39 10.16
N LEU A 278 -11.25 14.69 10.19
CA LEU A 278 -12.31 14.83 9.18
C LEU A 278 -13.09 16.14 9.34
N GLU A 279 -13.12 16.70 10.54
CA GLU A 279 -13.75 17.99 10.79
C GLU A 279 -12.94 19.11 10.13
N ASP A 280 -13.64 20.05 9.50
CA ASP A 280 -13.05 21.24 8.88
C ASP A 280 -12.66 22.27 9.95
N ASN A 281 -11.76 21.87 10.85
CA ASN A 281 -11.21 22.70 11.91
C ASN A 281 -9.83 23.22 11.53
N TYR A 282 -9.75 24.50 11.20
CA TYR A 282 -8.52 25.19 10.80
C TYR A 282 -7.34 24.93 11.76
N ASN A 283 -7.57 24.99 13.07
CA ASN A 283 -6.50 24.84 14.07
C ASN A 283 -6.02 23.38 14.16
N SER A 284 -6.92 22.41 14.09
CA SER A 284 -6.57 20.98 14.08
C SER A 284 -5.74 20.63 12.84
N ILE A 285 -6.18 21.06 11.66
CA ILE A 285 -5.47 20.80 10.40
C ILE A 285 -4.07 21.42 10.42
N ARG A 286 -3.93 22.65 10.91
CA ARG A 286 -2.62 23.30 11.05
C ARG A 286 -1.69 22.56 12.02
N ARG A 287 -2.22 21.99 13.10
CA ARG A 287 -1.44 21.18 14.04
C ARG A 287 -0.94 19.89 13.39
N ASP A 288 -1.78 19.22 12.62
CA ASP A 288 -1.41 17.98 11.90
C ASP A 288 -0.36 18.24 10.81
N LEU A 289 -0.51 19.36 10.08
CA LEU A 289 0.49 19.86 9.12
C LEU A 289 1.83 20.13 9.80
N TRP A 290 1.83 20.86 10.92
CA TRP A 290 3.04 21.17 11.69
C TRP A 290 3.79 19.92 12.15
N LEU A 291 3.10 18.96 12.77
CA LEU A 291 3.71 17.71 13.26
C LEU A 291 4.30 16.88 12.11
N SER A 292 3.57 16.78 11.00
CA SER A 292 4.01 16.02 9.82
C SER A 292 5.23 16.69 9.16
N THR A 293 5.23 18.01 9.07
CA THR A 293 6.33 18.81 8.54
C THR A 293 7.57 18.75 9.41
N ASP A 294 7.43 18.80 10.73
CA ASP A 294 8.56 18.69 11.66
C ASP A 294 9.30 17.34 11.49
N LEU A 295 8.55 16.23 11.47
CA LEU A 295 9.11 14.91 11.25
C LEU A 295 9.82 14.82 9.89
N ALA A 296 9.14 15.27 8.82
CA ALA A 296 9.70 15.25 7.48
C ALA A 296 10.95 16.12 7.35
N TYR A 297 10.99 17.28 8.00
CA TYR A 297 12.14 18.17 8.03
C TYR A 297 13.35 17.51 8.67
N LYS A 298 13.17 16.88 9.85
CA LYS A 298 14.26 16.18 10.54
C LYS A 298 14.83 15.02 9.71
N ILE A 299 13.97 14.25 9.06
CA ILE A 299 14.39 13.18 8.12
C ILE A 299 15.15 13.78 6.93
N ALA A 300 14.63 14.85 6.33
CA ALA A 300 15.24 15.53 5.19
C ALA A 300 16.63 16.09 5.55
N MET A 301 16.83 16.62 6.76
CA MET A 301 18.13 17.08 7.25
C MET A 301 19.16 15.94 7.34
N ASP A 302 18.78 14.80 7.92
CA ASP A 302 19.63 13.60 7.96
C ASP A 302 19.98 13.11 6.55
N LEU A 303 18.98 13.05 5.67
CA LEU A 303 19.15 12.64 4.27
C LEU A 303 20.04 13.59 3.48
N TYR A 304 19.91 14.90 3.68
CA TYR A 304 20.78 15.89 3.04
C TYR A 304 22.25 15.65 3.40
N ARG A 305 22.54 15.48 4.70
CA ARG A 305 23.89 15.21 5.20
C ARG A 305 24.41 13.88 4.69
N SER A 306 23.61 12.82 4.81
CA SER A 306 24.01 11.48 4.37
C SER A 306 24.18 11.37 2.85
N LYS A 307 23.38 12.08 2.04
CA LYS A 307 23.52 12.11 0.58
C LYS A 307 24.82 12.77 0.15
N LYS A 308 25.25 13.82 0.85
CA LYS A 308 26.53 14.49 0.60
C LYS A 308 27.69 13.51 0.71
N ASP A 309 27.69 12.67 1.74
CA ASP A 309 28.67 11.59 1.90
C ASP A 309 28.47 10.49 0.84
N GLY A 310 27.22 10.10 0.60
CA GLY A 310 26.84 9.06 -0.35
C GLY A 310 27.32 9.31 -1.79
N LEU A 311 27.33 10.56 -2.24
CA LEU A 311 27.80 10.96 -3.58
C LEU A 311 29.27 10.59 -3.86
N THR A 312 30.11 10.51 -2.81
CA THR A 312 31.51 10.12 -2.96
C THR A 312 31.66 8.65 -3.34
N THR A 313 30.72 7.81 -2.88
CA THR A 313 30.71 6.35 -3.11
C THR A 313 29.71 5.91 -4.19
N ALA A 314 28.86 6.82 -4.67
CA ALA A 314 27.82 6.52 -5.65
C ALA A 314 28.43 6.18 -7.02
N ASN A 315 27.92 5.11 -7.64
CA ASN A 315 28.26 4.70 -9.00
C ASN A 315 27.55 5.58 -10.05
N LEU A 316 28.00 6.83 -10.16
CA LEU A 316 27.47 7.85 -11.07
C LEU A 316 28.60 8.44 -11.92
N SER A 317 28.33 8.76 -13.18
CA SER A 317 29.24 9.54 -14.02
C SER A 317 29.40 10.98 -13.51
N MET A 318 30.41 11.71 -14.00
CA MET A 318 30.60 13.12 -13.62
C MET A 318 29.40 13.97 -14.03
N GLU A 319 28.90 13.80 -15.27
CA GLU A 319 27.70 14.49 -15.76
C GLU A 319 26.46 14.16 -14.92
N GLU A 320 26.30 12.90 -14.47
CA GLU A 320 25.20 12.50 -13.60
C GLU A 320 25.28 13.17 -12.22
N LYS A 321 26.48 13.48 -11.72
CA LYS A 321 26.69 14.17 -10.43
C LYS A 321 26.44 15.67 -10.52
N GLU A 322 26.65 16.27 -11.69
CA GLU A 322 26.44 17.71 -11.94
C GLU A 322 24.98 18.09 -12.24
N LEU A 323 24.10 17.11 -12.47
CA LEU A 323 22.67 17.36 -12.62
C LEU A 323 22.08 17.97 -11.35
N ASN A 324 21.37 19.08 -11.53
CA ASN A 324 20.48 19.65 -10.52
C ASN A 324 19.54 18.57 -9.98
N ASP A 325 19.24 18.63 -8.68
CA ASP A 325 18.28 17.69 -8.11
C ASP A 325 16.84 17.96 -8.52
N MET A 326 16.52 19.20 -8.90
CA MET A 326 15.16 19.59 -9.23
C MET A 326 15.12 20.75 -10.25
N ILE A 327 14.14 20.69 -11.14
CA ILE A 327 13.75 21.77 -12.03
C ILE A 327 12.73 22.65 -11.28
N PRO A 328 12.99 23.96 -11.10
CA PRO A 328 12.04 24.88 -10.48
C PRO A 328 10.77 25.02 -11.32
N VAL A 329 9.63 25.23 -10.66
CA VAL A 329 8.38 25.58 -11.35
C VAL A 329 8.51 27.00 -11.93
N LYS A 330 8.25 27.13 -13.25
CA LYS A 330 8.38 28.42 -13.96
C LYS A 330 7.36 29.46 -13.49
N GLN A 331 6.12 29.04 -13.21
CA GLN A 331 5.02 29.90 -12.78
C GLN A 331 4.08 29.13 -11.84
N PRO A 332 3.60 29.74 -10.74
CA PRO A 332 2.59 29.13 -9.88
C PRO A 332 1.28 28.87 -10.66
N VAL A 333 0.63 27.74 -10.37
CA VAL A 333 -0.65 27.38 -10.99
C VAL A 333 -1.76 27.43 -9.96
N PHE A 334 -2.90 28.01 -10.34
CA PHE A 334 -4.14 28.02 -9.56
C PHE A 334 -5.20 27.28 -10.36
N SER A 335 -5.61 26.10 -9.92
CA SER A 335 -6.61 25.29 -10.63
C SER A 335 -7.60 24.68 -9.67
N SER A 336 -8.87 24.69 -10.06
CA SER A 336 -9.95 24.08 -9.30
C SER A 336 -10.84 23.34 -10.29
N PHE A 337 -10.84 22.02 -10.18
CA PHE A 337 -11.64 21.14 -11.02
C PHE A 337 -12.80 20.56 -10.20
N GLU A 338 -13.95 20.41 -10.83
CA GLU A 338 -15.15 19.88 -10.20
C GLU A 338 -15.35 18.40 -10.52
N SER A 339 -15.77 17.63 -9.51
CA SER A 339 -16.04 16.20 -9.70
C SER A 339 -17.21 16.04 -10.66
N LYS A 340 -17.10 15.09 -11.59
CA LYS A 340 -18.21 14.74 -12.49
C LYS A 340 -19.27 13.86 -11.81
N GLY A 341 -19.10 13.56 -10.53
CA GLY A 341 -20.00 12.73 -9.75
C GLY A 341 -19.86 11.24 -10.06
N GLY A 342 -20.49 10.42 -9.21
CA GLY A 342 -20.58 8.98 -9.33
C GLY A 342 -21.82 8.49 -8.57
N PHE A 343 -21.73 7.32 -7.94
CA PHE A 343 -22.83 6.82 -7.13
C PHE A 343 -23.13 7.75 -5.95
N ALA A 344 -24.40 8.02 -5.72
CA ALA A 344 -24.83 8.97 -4.69
C ALA A 344 -24.75 8.37 -3.27
N THR A 345 -25.00 7.07 -3.15
CA THR A 345 -25.12 6.37 -1.86
C THR A 345 -24.44 5.00 -1.85
N LEU A 346 -24.20 4.46 -0.65
CA LEU A 346 -23.76 3.07 -0.46
C LEU A 346 -24.78 2.07 -1.04
N ASP A 347 -26.07 2.40 -1.01
CA ASP A 347 -27.14 1.53 -1.52
C ASP A 347 -27.09 1.40 -3.04
N ASP A 348 -26.80 2.48 -3.77
CA ASP A 348 -26.67 2.45 -5.24
C ASP A 348 -25.52 1.54 -5.68
N ILE A 349 -24.37 1.65 -5.00
CA ILE A 349 -23.20 0.78 -5.26
C ILE A 349 -23.51 -0.68 -4.89
N SER A 350 -24.20 -0.88 -3.76
CA SER A 350 -24.56 -2.22 -3.28
C SER A 350 -25.51 -2.91 -4.27
N ALA A 351 -26.50 -2.19 -4.79
CA ALA A 351 -27.43 -2.69 -5.81
C ALA A 351 -26.70 -3.11 -7.10
N PHE A 352 -25.75 -2.30 -7.57
CA PHE A 352 -24.96 -2.65 -8.76
C PHE A 352 -24.02 -3.84 -8.51
N THR A 353 -23.45 -3.95 -7.31
CA THR A 353 -22.63 -5.10 -6.91
C THR A 353 -23.44 -6.40 -6.87
N ILE A 354 -24.68 -6.33 -6.37
CA ILE A 354 -25.64 -7.43 -6.42
C ILE A 354 -25.88 -7.84 -7.88
N GLU A 355 -26.21 -6.89 -8.77
CA GLU A 355 -26.45 -7.14 -10.20
C GLU A 355 -25.27 -7.86 -10.87
N LEU A 356 -24.05 -7.36 -10.67
CA LEU A 356 -22.84 -8.00 -11.21
C LEU A 356 -22.65 -9.42 -10.65
N SER A 357 -22.90 -9.63 -9.35
CA SER A 357 -22.72 -10.94 -8.72
C SER A 357 -23.73 -11.99 -9.20
N SER A 358 -24.93 -11.56 -9.63
CA SER A 358 -25.93 -12.46 -10.21
C SER A 358 -25.47 -13.09 -11.52
N ILE A 359 -24.53 -12.47 -12.24
CA ILE A 359 -23.94 -13.04 -13.47
C ILE A 359 -23.17 -14.33 -13.14
N LEU A 360 -22.58 -14.41 -11.95
CA LEU A 360 -21.83 -15.57 -11.47
C LEU A 360 -22.74 -16.69 -10.96
N ASP A 361 -24.05 -16.45 -10.79
CA ASP A 361 -25.02 -17.47 -10.38
C ASP A 361 -25.32 -18.43 -11.54
N GLN A 362 -24.42 -19.41 -11.69
CA GLN A 362 -24.41 -20.38 -12.78
C GLN A 362 -24.75 -21.79 -12.25
N GLY A 363 -25.56 -21.85 -11.20
CA GLY A 363 -25.89 -23.08 -10.48
C GLY A 363 -24.64 -23.79 -9.97
N ASN A 364 -24.58 -25.11 -10.11
CA ASN A 364 -23.45 -25.92 -9.63
C ASN A 364 -22.19 -25.82 -10.54
N MET A 365 -22.18 -24.94 -11.54
CA MET A 365 -21.04 -24.80 -12.43
C MET A 365 -19.88 -24.05 -11.79
N ILE A 366 -20.19 -22.96 -11.08
CA ILE A 366 -19.22 -22.10 -10.41
C ILE A 366 -19.51 -22.15 -8.90
N PHE A 367 -18.47 -22.18 -8.08
CA PHE A 367 -18.58 -22.07 -6.63
C PHE A 367 -17.51 -21.14 -6.08
N ASP A 368 -17.65 -20.72 -4.81
CA ASP A 368 -16.73 -19.80 -4.14
C ASP A 368 -16.44 -18.55 -5.00
N SER A 369 -17.52 -18.00 -5.56
CA SER A 369 -17.47 -16.83 -6.45
C SER A 369 -17.93 -15.58 -5.73
N SER A 370 -17.28 -14.46 -6.01
CA SER A 370 -17.71 -13.15 -5.50
C SER A 370 -17.41 -12.03 -6.48
N ILE A 371 -18.18 -10.96 -6.31
CA ILE A 371 -17.83 -9.62 -6.76
C ILE A 371 -17.43 -8.83 -5.53
N ASP A 372 -16.20 -8.35 -5.53
CA ASP A 372 -15.68 -7.40 -4.56
C ASP A 372 -15.53 -6.05 -5.30
N LEU A 373 -16.44 -5.12 -5.03
CA LEU A 373 -16.44 -3.78 -5.61
C LEU A 373 -15.91 -2.78 -4.58
N ASP A 374 -14.77 -2.18 -4.90
CA ASP A 374 -14.15 -1.06 -4.18
C ASP A 374 -14.27 0.21 -5.04
N ALA A 375 -14.80 1.29 -4.48
CA ALA A 375 -14.86 2.59 -5.14
C ALA A 375 -14.29 3.68 -4.26
N ILE A 376 -13.53 4.60 -4.86
CA ILE A 376 -12.97 5.78 -4.18
C ILE A 376 -13.45 7.02 -4.91
N ASP A 377 -14.09 7.92 -4.16
CA ASP A 377 -14.40 9.29 -4.53
C ASP A 377 -13.50 10.20 -3.69
N GLN A 378 -12.53 10.88 -4.33
CA GLN A 378 -11.51 11.66 -3.65
C GLN A 378 -11.38 13.06 -4.26
N VAL A 379 -11.16 14.05 -3.43
CA VAL A 379 -10.70 15.39 -3.83
C VAL A 379 -9.31 15.58 -3.25
N THR A 380 -8.37 15.94 -4.13
CA THR A 380 -6.98 16.19 -3.74
C THR A 380 -6.70 17.68 -3.76
N TYR A 381 -6.32 18.21 -2.60
CA TYR A 381 -5.89 19.58 -2.40
C TYR A 381 -4.36 19.62 -2.37
N MET A 382 -3.76 20.43 -3.23
CA MET A 382 -2.32 20.65 -3.26
C MET A 382 -1.99 22.12 -3.01
N VAL A 383 -0.99 22.38 -2.16
CA VAL A 383 -0.35 23.68 -2.00
C VAL A 383 1.16 23.49 -2.06
N THR A 384 1.87 24.35 -2.79
CA THR A 384 3.34 24.29 -2.90
C THR A 384 4.00 25.58 -2.40
N SER A 385 5.24 25.47 -1.90
CA SER A 385 6.05 26.62 -1.47
C SER A 385 6.42 27.53 -2.63
N GLU A 386 6.34 27.01 -3.86
CA GLU A 386 6.48 27.74 -5.12
C GLU A 386 5.20 28.52 -5.48
N GLY A 387 4.14 28.44 -4.66
CA GLY A 387 2.92 29.25 -4.76
C GLY A 387 1.75 28.59 -5.47
N SER A 388 1.87 27.35 -5.93
CA SER A 388 0.77 26.68 -6.65
C SER A 388 -0.32 26.20 -5.70
N GLN A 389 -1.58 26.22 -6.17
CA GLN A 389 -2.77 25.75 -5.48
C GLN A 389 -3.64 24.94 -6.46
N VAL A 390 -3.92 23.68 -6.14
CA VAL A 390 -4.72 22.79 -7.01
C VAL A 390 -5.79 22.07 -6.21
N LYS A 391 -7.02 22.02 -6.72
CA LYS A 391 -8.09 21.10 -6.31
C LYS A 391 -8.39 20.19 -7.50
N GLU A 392 -8.05 18.90 -7.39
CA GLU A 392 -8.27 17.89 -8.43
C GLU A 392 -9.15 16.76 -7.88
N PRO A 393 -10.36 16.54 -8.42
CA PRO A 393 -11.20 15.40 -8.10
C PRO A 393 -10.68 14.17 -8.84
N LEU A 394 -10.51 13.09 -8.10
CA LEU A 394 -9.97 11.83 -8.57
C LEU A 394 -10.81 10.70 -8.02
N GLY A 395 -11.17 9.74 -8.86
CA GLY A 395 -11.90 8.57 -8.38
C GLY A 395 -11.87 7.42 -9.36
N TYR A 396 -12.01 6.21 -8.83
CA TYR A 396 -12.13 4.98 -9.61
C TYR A 396 -13.14 4.01 -8.98
N ILE A 397 -13.55 3.06 -9.80
CA ILE A 397 -14.21 1.83 -9.37
C ILE A 397 -13.28 0.68 -9.75
N SER A 398 -13.02 -0.22 -8.79
CA SER A 398 -12.29 -1.46 -8.98
C SER A 398 -13.21 -2.63 -8.65
N VAL A 399 -13.44 -3.49 -9.62
CA VAL A 399 -14.22 -4.72 -9.48
C VAL A 399 -13.26 -5.90 -9.53
N LEU A 400 -13.08 -6.58 -8.41
CA LEU A 400 -12.48 -7.91 -8.37
C LEU A 400 -13.59 -8.94 -8.57
N VAL A 401 -13.54 -9.64 -9.70
CA VAL A 401 -14.37 -10.82 -9.96
C VAL A 401 -13.52 -12.06 -9.73
N GLN A 402 -14.06 -13.04 -9.01
CA GLN A 402 -13.38 -14.30 -8.74
C GLN A 402 -14.36 -15.46 -8.68
N GLY A 403 -13.86 -16.67 -8.93
CA GLY A 403 -14.66 -17.89 -8.81
C GLY A 403 -13.85 -19.15 -9.08
N LYS A 404 -14.45 -20.29 -8.74
CA LYS A 404 -13.86 -21.62 -8.91
C LYS A 404 -14.78 -22.54 -9.70
N VAL A 405 -14.18 -23.46 -10.44
CA VAL A 405 -14.87 -24.55 -11.12
C VAL A 405 -14.23 -25.88 -10.74
N ARG A 406 -15.07 -26.90 -10.51
CA ARG A 406 -14.60 -28.28 -10.34
C ARG A 406 -14.37 -28.90 -11.71
N LEU A 407 -13.24 -29.57 -11.85
CA LEU A 407 -12.85 -30.38 -12.99
C LEU A 407 -12.89 -31.87 -12.59
N ASP A 408 -12.61 -32.76 -13.54
CA ASP A 408 -12.58 -34.20 -13.29
C ASP A 408 -11.48 -34.58 -12.28
N GLY A 409 -11.76 -35.59 -11.45
CA GLY A 409 -10.80 -36.17 -10.50
C GLY A 409 -10.41 -35.26 -9.32
N ASP A 410 -11.38 -34.59 -8.70
CA ASP A 410 -11.22 -33.70 -7.52
C ASP A 410 -10.34 -32.47 -7.75
N LYS A 411 -10.03 -32.16 -9.01
CA LYS A 411 -9.25 -30.96 -9.38
C LYS A 411 -10.13 -29.73 -9.39
N VAL A 412 -9.54 -28.60 -8.98
CA VAL A 412 -10.23 -27.30 -9.00
C VAL A 412 -9.40 -26.29 -9.75
N PHE A 413 -10.08 -25.53 -10.61
CA PHE A 413 -9.52 -24.37 -11.27
C PHE A 413 -10.10 -23.10 -10.65
N GLN A 414 -9.22 -22.18 -10.27
CA GLN A 414 -9.57 -20.86 -9.74
C GLN A 414 -9.05 -19.79 -10.67
N ASN A 415 -9.83 -18.72 -10.83
CA ASN A 415 -9.35 -17.52 -11.50
C ASN A 415 -9.90 -16.27 -10.83
N SER A 416 -9.24 -15.15 -11.08
CA SER A 416 -9.69 -13.83 -10.68
C SER A 416 -9.26 -12.77 -11.69
N GLU A 417 -10.03 -11.69 -11.77
CA GLU A 417 -9.72 -10.54 -12.60
C GLU A 417 -10.07 -9.24 -11.85
N THR A 418 -9.19 -8.25 -11.92
CA THR A 418 -9.46 -6.90 -11.44
C THR A 418 -9.73 -5.97 -12.60
N ILE A 419 -10.92 -5.39 -12.64
CA ILE A 419 -11.36 -4.46 -13.68
C ILE A 419 -11.44 -3.07 -13.06
N VAL A 420 -10.74 -2.10 -13.65
CA VAL A 420 -10.69 -0.72 -13.13
C VAL A 420 -11.29 0.25 -14.14
N VAL A 421 -12.11 1.19 -13.67
CA VAL A 421 -12.77 2.22 -14.47
C VAL A 421 -12.81 3.55 -13.71
N PRO A 422 -13.00 4.70 -14.39
CA PRO A 422 -13.26 5.98 -13.71
C PRO A 422 -14.46 5.89 -12.75
N PHE A 423 -14.42 6.62 -11.63
CA PHE A 423 -15.58 6.76 -10.75
C PHE A 423 -16.65 7.63 -11.42
N ARG A 424 -17.57 6.95 -12.13
CA ARG A 424 -18.72 7.55 -12.80
C ARG A 424 -19.87 6.57 -12.72
N ASP A 425 -21.05 7.05 -12.35
CA ASP A 425 -22.28 6.29 -12.44
C ASP A 425 -23.01 6.64 -13.75
N ASP A 426 -22.61 5.99 -14.83
CA ASP A 426 -23.25 6.14 -16.12
C ASP A 426 -23.37 4.81 -16.87
N ALA A 427 -24.22 4.81 -17.90
CA ALA A 427 -24.50 3.63 -18.71
C ALA A 427 -23.26 3.05 -19.40
N THR A 428 -22.25 3.86 -19.73
CA THR A 428 -21.03 3.39 -20.38
C THR A 428 -20.19 2.56 -19.41
N VAL A 429 -20.00 3.07 -18.19
CA VAL A 429 -19.28 2.36 -17.14
C VAL A 429 -20.01 1.08 -16.74
N LYS A 430 -21.32 1.16 -16.46
CA LYS A 430 -22.13 0.00 -16.08
C LYS A 430 -22.11 -1.08 -17.17
N ALA A 431 -22.34 -0.71 -18.44
CA ALA A 431 -22.30 -1.65 -19.55
C ALA A 431 -20.92 -2.31 -19.73
N TYR A 432 -19.82 -1.55 -19.56
CA TYR A 432 -18.47 -2.09 -19.66
C TYR A 432 -18.18 -3.11 -18.54
N LEU A 433 -18.48 -2.77 -17.28
CA LEU A 433 -18.27 -3.68 -16.14
C LEU A 433 -19.11 -4.95 -16.29
N THR A 434 -20.40 -4.82 -16.61
CA THR A 434 -21.29 -5.97 -16.86
C THR A 434 -20.77 -6.85 -18.00
N LYS A 435 -20.30 -6.26 -19.11
CA LYS A 435 -19.69 -7.00 -20.21
C LYS A 435 -18.44 -7.77 -19.77
N ARG A 436 -17.56 -7.14 -18.99
CA ARG A 436 -16.32 -7.78 -18.51
C ARG A 436 -16.60 -8.93 -17.55
N VAL A 437 -17.54 -8.76 -16.61
CA VAL A 437 -17.96 -9.84 -15.70
C VAL A 437 -18.56 -11.02 -16.46
N LYS A 438 -19.38 -10.78 -17.50
CA LYS A 438 -19.89 -11.84 -18.38
C LYS A 438 -18.76 -12.59 -19.09
N GLN A 439 -17.82 -11.86 -19.69
CA GLN A 439 -16.66 -12.46 -20.37
C GLN A 439 -15.78 -13.28 -19.43
N PHE A 440 -15.57 -12.82 -18.20
CA PHE A 440 -14.87 -13.58 -17.16
C PHE A 440 -15.62 -14.88 -16.83
N THR A 441 -16.93 -14.78 -16.62
CA THR A 441 -17.80 -15.92 -16.27
C THR A 441 -17.77 -16.99 -17.37
N GLU A 442 -17.93 -16.59 -18.63
CA GLU A 442 -17.86 -17.48 -19.79
C GLU A 442 -16.48 -18.15 -19.91
N SER A 443 -15.41 -17.38 -19.70
CA SER A 443 -14.03 -17.89 -19.71
C SER A 443 -13.74 -18.85 -18.56
N LEU A 444 -14.39 -18.69 -17.41
CA LEU A 444 -14.23 -19.58 -16.26
C LEU A 444 -14.99 -20.90 -16.48
N ILE A 445 -16.20 -20.83 -17.05
CA ILE A 445 -17.01 -22.01 -17.38
C ILE A 445 -16.35 -22.86 -18.47
N SER A 446 -15.72 -22.23 -19.48
CA SER A 446 -15.11 -22.96 -20.59
C SER A 446 -14.02 -23.95 -20.15
N VAL A 447 -13.39 -23.71 -19.00
CA VAL A 447 -12.37 -24.58 -18.41
C VAL A 447 -12.91 -25.99 -18.09
N LYS A 448 -14.22 -26.14 -17.85
CA LYS A 448 -14.83 -27.47 -17.65
C LYS A 448 -14.69 -28.40 -18.84
N ARG A 449 -14.50 -27.85 -20.04
CA ARG A 449 -14.26 -28.61 -21.28
C ARG A 449 -12.79 -28.63 -21.68
N SER A 450 -11.91 -28.09 -20.85
CA SER A 450 -10.49 -27.97 -21.16
C SER A 450 -9.74 -29.26 -20.84
N ARG A 451 -8.67 -29.50 -21.60
CA ARG A 451 -7.65 -30.47 -21.26
C ARG A 451 -6.54 -29.78 -20.47
N GLN A 452 -5.98 -30.48 -19.48
CA GLN A 452 -4.81 -29.97 -18.78
C GLN A 452 -3.58 -30.07 -19.68
N MET A 453 -2.74 -29.03 -19.69
CA MET A 453 -1.44 -29.04 -20.37
C MET A 453 -0.58 -30.20 -19.86
N ASP A 454 -0.08 -31.00 -20.79
CA ASP A 454 0.69 -32.22 -20.55
C ASP A 454 2.20 -32.01 -20.74
N GLU A 455 2.58 -31.17 -21.70
CA GLU A 455 3.95 -30.90 -22.10
C GLU A 455 4.28 -29.41 -22.08
N ASP A 456 5.55 -29.07 -21.81
CA ASP A 456 6.05 -27.70 -21.93
C ASP A 456 6.14 -27.29 -23.41
N TYR A 457 5.97 -26.00 -23.70
CA TYR A 457 5.94 -25.45 -25.05
C TYR A 457 6.96 -24.33 -25.21
N ILE A 458 7.69 -24.36 -26.34
CA ILE A 458 8.53 -23.27 -26.82
C ILE A 458 8.19 -23.08 -28.29
N GLY A 459 7.76 -21.88 -28.66
CA GLY A 459 7.42 -21.55 -30.03
C GLY A 459 6.50 -20.34 -30.13
N PRO A 460 5.90 -20.10 -31.30
CA PRO A 460 5.18 -18.88 -31.57
C PRO A 460 3.84 -18.86 -30.81
N VAL A 461 3.50 -17.69 -30.26
CA VAL A 461 2.27 -17.48 -29.50
C VAL A 461 1.59 -16.21 -29.99
N LEU A 462 0.29 -16.31 -30.23
CA LEU A 462 -0.58 -15.17 -30.52
C LEU A 462 -1.18 -14.66 -29.21
N PHE A 463 -0.80 -13.45 -28.79
CA PHE A 463 -1.46 -12.75 -27.69
C PHE A 463 -2.62 -11.94 -28.25
N GLU A 464 -3.78 -11.97 -27.59
CA GLU A 464 -4.98 -11.23 -27.95
C GLU A 464 -5.58 -10.46 -26.76
N GLU A 465 -6.48 -9.52 -27.02
CA GLU A 465 -7.25 -8.78 -26.02
C GLU A 465 -6.37 -8.21 -24.89
N SER A 466 -6.77 -8.41 -23.64
CA SER A 466 -6.09 -7.88 -22.45
C SER A 466 -4.68 -8.43 -22.23
N ALA A 467 -4.32 -9.58 -22.82
CA ALA A 467 -2.96 -10.07 -22.74
C ALA A 467 -1.98 -9.13 -23.44
N VAL A 468 -2.32 -8.64 -24.64
CA VAL A 468 -1.50 -7.66 -25.37
C VAL A 468 -1.29 -6.40 -24.54
N SER A 469 -2.38 -5.90 -23.93
CA SER A 469 -2.33 -4.73 -23.09
C SER A 469 -1.42 -4.90 -21.87
N ASN A 470 -1.52 -6.06 -21.19
CA ASN A 470 -0.68 -6.38 -20.05
C ASN A 470 0.81 -6.44 -20.43
N LEU A 471 1.14 -7.09 -21.56
CA LEU A 471 2.51 -7.15 -22.09
C LEU A 471 3.11 -5.76 -22.29
N PHE A 472 2.36 -4.86 -22.93
CA PHE A 472 2.81 -3.49 -23.14
C PHE A 472 2.95 -2.70 -21.85
N ALA A 473 1.98 -2.79 -20.93
CA ALA A 473 2.02 -2.08 -19.66
C ALA A 473 3.23 -2.52 -18.81
N VAL A 474 3.41 -3.83 -18.62
CA VAL A 474 4.51 -4.38 -17.80
C VAL A 474 5.88 -4.10 -18.44
N SER A 475 6.00 -4.25 -19.77
CA SER A 475 7.28 -4.11 -20.46
C SER A 475 7.74 -2.66 -20.65
N LEU A 476 6.83 -1.70 -20.85
CA LEU A 476 7.20 -0.31 -21.13
C LEU A 476 7.11 0.60 -19.89
N VAL A 477 6.14 0.38 -18.98
CA VAL A 477 5.91 1.28 -17.84
C VAL A 477 6.81 0.87 -16.67
N ASN A 478 8.11 1.12 -16.80
CA ASN A 478 9.11 0.83 -15.77
C ASN A 478 10.38 1.71 -15.94
N TYR A 479 11.36 1.56 -15.04
CA TYR A 479 12.63 2.30 -15.03
C TYR A 479 13.47 2.17 -16.30
N GLY A 480 13.33 1.06 -17.02
CA GLY A 480 14.08 0.76 -18.25
C GLY A 480 13.28 1.02 -19.54
N GLY A 481 12.05 1.52 -19.42
CA GLY A 481 11.13 1.76 -20.53
C GLY A 481 10.91 3.24 -20.82
N ILE A 482 9.66 3.71 -20.70
CA ILE A 482 9.24 5.06 -21.13
C ILE A 482 9.29 6.12 -20.02
N LEU A 483 9.66 5.74 -18.80
CA LEU A 483 9.68 6.64 -17.64
C LEU A 483 11.10 7.16 -17.36
N SER A 484 11.24 8.45 -17.13
CA SER A 484 12.51 9.08 -16.78
C SER A 484 12.78 8.97 -15.28
N PHE A 485 13.78 8.17 -14.92
CA PHE A 485 14.28 8.09 -13.55
C PHE A 485 15.79 8.35 -13.50
N ARG A 486 16.23 8.99 -12.40
CA ARG A 486 17.65 9.13 -12.06
C ARG A 486 18.06 7.95 -11.18
N LYS A 487 19.32 7.56 -11.25
CA LYS A 487 19.87 6.58 -10.31
C LYS A 487 19.87 7.18 -8.89
N PRO A 488 19.47 6.42 -7.88
CA PRO A 488 19.43 6.88 -6.50
C PRO A 488 20.85 7.06 -5.93
N VAL A 489 21.01 7.98 -4.99
CA VAL A 489 22.23 8.14 -4.20
C VAL A 489 22.03 7.44 -2.85
N PRO A 490 22.95 6.54 -2.42
CA PRO A 490 22.85 5.92 -1.11
C PRO A 490 22.80 6.97 0.01
N ALA A 491 21.74 6.92 0.81
CA ALA A 491 21.58 7.78 1.98
C ALA A 491 20.84 7.02 3.09
N LYS A 492 21.05 7.44 4.33
CA LYS A 492 20.40 6.86 5.53
C LYS A 492 19.95 7.96 6.48
N THR A 493 18.94 7.66 7.28
CA THR A 493 18.52 8.48 8.43
C THR A 493 18.51 7.63 9.69
N SER A 494 18.76 8.27 10.83
CA SER A 494 18.70 7.63 12.15
C SER A 494 17.27 7.51 12.70
N LEU A 495 16.31 8.24 12.11
CA LEU A 495 14.96 8.39 12.64
C LEU A 495 14.01 7.26 12.24
N MET A 496 14.24 6.64 11.08
CA MET A 496 13.46 5.50 10.62
C MET A 496 14.25 4.63 9.62
N PRO A 497 13.94 3.33 9.54
CA PRO A 497 14.39 2.51 8.42
C PRO A 497 13.75 3.03 7.13
N ILE A 498 14.56 3.65 6.28
CA ILE A 498 14.20 3.87 4.88
C ILE A 498 14.77 2.72 4.07
N GLY A 499 14.01 2.21 3.09
CA GLY A 499 14.47 1.11 2.25
C GLY A 499 15.82 1.45 1.62
N MET A 500 16.83 0.59 1.80
CA MET A 500 18.12 0.80 1.14
C MET A 500 17.91 0.67 -0.36
N VAL A 501 18.00 1.79 -1.08
CA VAL A 501 17.95 1.74 -2.54
C VAL A 501 19.28 1.20 -3.03
N ASN A 502 19.27 -0.04 -3.53
CA ASN A 502 20.47 -0.65 -4.09
C ASN A 502 20.82 0.03 -5.43
N SER A 503 21.58 1.12 -5.35
CA SER A 503 21.95 1.96 -6.50
C SER A 503 22.74 1.21 -7.58
N SER A 504 23.38 0.09 -7.23
CA SER A 504 24.20 -0.69 -8.16
C SER A 504 23.40 -1.41 -9.26
N ASN A 505 22.09 -1.62 -9.07
CA ASN A 505 21.25 -2.43 -9.98
C ASN A 505 20.14 -1.65 -10.72
N VAL A 506 20.02 -0.33 -10.50
CA VAL A 506 18.99 0.48 -11.18
C VAL A 506 19.42 0.80 -12.61
N LYS A 507 18.95 0.01 -13.58
CA LYS A 507 19.10 0.30 -15.01
C LYS A 507 18.07 1.35 -15.44
N THR A 508 18.50 2.60 -15.59
CA THR A 508 17.68 3.68 -16.14
C THR A 508 17.68 3.64 -17.67
N SER A 509 16.63 4.17 -18.29
CA SER A 509 16.46 4.20 -19.76
C SER A 509 16.99 5.46 -20.44
N ALA A 510 17.64 6.39 -19.72
CA ALA A 510 18.13 7.65 -20.28
C ALA A 510 18.96 7.43 -21.56
N ASP A 511 19.91 6.49 -21.56
CA ASP A 511 20.77 6.18 -22.70
C ASP A 511 20.07 5.47 -23.87
N ARG A 512 18.77 5.17 -23.74
CA ARG A 512 17.96 4.54 -24.78
C ARG A 512 17.24 5.56 -25.67
N VAL A 513 17.23 6.85 -25.31
CA VAL A 513 16.71 7.90 -26.20
C VAL A 513 17.50 7.89 -27.52
N GLY A 514 16.77 7.86 -28.64
CA GLY A 514 17.34 7.73 -29.98
C GLY A 514 17.62 6.29 -30.41
N LYS A 515 17.42 5.28 -29.54
CA LYS A 515 17.66 3.86 -29.84
C LYS A 515 16.34 3.09 -29.97
N LYS A 516 16.42 1.92 -30.59
CA LYS A 516 15.29 0.98 -30.70
C LYS A 516 14.88 0.45 -29.33
N LEU A 517 13.61 0.65 -28.99
CA LEU A 517 12.96 0.18 -27.77
C LEU A 517 12.05 -1.02 -28.03
N ILE A 518 11.19 -0.92 -29.04
CA ILE A 518 10.20 -1.92 -29.47
C ILE A 518 10.26 -2.12 -30.98
N ASP A 519 9.41 -2.99 -31.53
CA ASP A 519 9.33 -3.27 -32.96
C ASP A 519 9.15 -2.00 -33.82
N ASN A 520 9.78 -1.97 -35.00
CA ASN A 520 9.78 -0.79 -35.88
C ASN A 520 8.41 -0.48 -36.47
N ASN A 521 7.48 -1.44 -36.43
CA ASN A 521 6.11 -1.24 -36.84
C ASN A 521 5.29 -0.44 -35.84
N LEU A 522 5.75 -0.26 -34.61
CA LEU A 522 5.00 0.35 -33.53
C LEU A 522 5.48 1.76 -33.20
N SER A 523 4.53 2.67 -33.02
CA SER A 523 4.71 3.99 -32.40
C SER A 523 3.83 4.10 -31.16
N VAL A 524 4.25 4.89 -30.17
CA VAL A 524 3.56 5.03 -28.89
C VAL A 524 3.36 6.51 -28.57
N VAL A 525 2.12 6.89 -28.29
CA VAL A 525 1.74 8.23 -27.85
C VAL A 525 1.10 8.14 -26.47
N ASN A 526 1.49 9.02 -25.55
CA ASN A 526 0.79 9.21 -24.28
C ASN A 526 -0.22 10.34 -24.41
N TRP A 527 -1.49 10.05 -24.21
CA TRP A 527 -2.57 11.02 -24.15
C TRP A 527 -2.97 11.32 -22.71
N SER A 528 -3.43 12.54 -22.44
CA SER A 528 -3.90 12.97 -21.11
C SER A 528 -5.42 13.24 -21.05
N SER A 529 -6.06 13.65 -22.16
CA SER A 529 -7.47 14.07 -22.15
C SER A 529 -8.49 13.02 -22.62
N LEU A 530 -8.06 11.88 -23.19
CA LEU A 530 -8.96 10.87 -23.75
C LEU A 530 -9.79 10.18 -22.66
N LYS A 531 -11.13 10.25 -22.78
CA LYS A 531 -12.08 9.73 -21.77
C LYS A 531 -12.74 8.41 -22.16
N ASN A 532 -12.79 8.10 -23.45
CA ASN A 532 -13.44 6.90 -23.97
C ASN A 532 -12.73 6.42 -25.24
N PHE A 533 -12.71 5.12 -25.47
CA PHE A 533 -12.29 4.51 -26.72
C PHE A 533 -13.21 3.35 -27.09
N LYS A 534 -13.95 3.45 -28.20
CA LYS A 534 -14.89 2.40 -28.68
C LYS A 534 -15.85 1.88 -27.58
N GLY A 535 -16.39 2.78 -26.76
CA GLY A 535 -17.30 2.43 -25.67
C GLY A 535 -16.61 1.98 -24.37
N ILE A 536 -15.27 1.96 -24.32
CA ILE A 536 -14.49 1.63 -23.13
C ILE A 536 -14.14 2.94 -22.39
N PRO A 537 -14.58 3.13 -21.13
CA PRO A 537 -14.20 4.29 -20.35
C PRO A 537 -12.73 4.21 -19.93
N LEU A 538 -11.95 5.25 -20.19
CA LEU A 538 -10.51 5.27 -19.93
C LEU A 538 -10.22 5.92 -18.58
N VAL A 539 -9.52 5.21 -17.70
CA VAL A 539 -9.13 5.66 -16.35
C VAL A 539 -7.85 6.51 -16.34
N GLY A 540 -7.09 6.50 -17.43
CA GLY A 540 -5.83 7.23 -17.55
C GLY A 540 -5.94 8.75 -17.71
N SER A 541 -7.14 9.33 -17.85
CA SER A 541 -7.29 10.78 -18.09
C SER A 541 -7.05 11.60 -16.83
N TYR A 542 -6.42 12.77 -16.99
CA TYR A 542 -6.16 13.72 -15.89
C TYR A 542 -5.93 15.13 -16.45
N ASN A 543 -6.24 16.18 -15.66
CA ASN A 543 -6.14 17.57 -16.11
C ASN A 543 -4.80 18.22 -15.74
N ILE A 544 -4.25 17.81 -14.60
CA ILE A 544 -3.05 18.36 -14.01
C ILE A 544 -2.32 17.26 -13.24
N ASP A 545 -1.00 17.30 -13.26
CA ASP A 545 -0.18 16.37 -12.51
C ASP A 545 0.01 16.81 -11.03
N ALA A 546 0.59 15.95 -10.21
CA ALA A 546 0.84 16.14 -8.79
C ALA A 546 2.02 17.09 -8.48
N GLU A 547 2.60 17.72 -9.50
CA GLU A 547 3.54 18.83 -9.35
C GLU A 547 2.91 20.16 -9.78
N GLY A 548 1.64 20.15 -10.21
CA GLY A 548 0.93 21.34 -10.67
C GLY A 548 1.18 21.66 -12.14
N ILE A 549 1.58 20.68 -12.96
CA ILE A 549 1.90 20.87 -14.36
C ILE A 549 0.79 20.25 -15.22
N SER A 550 0.17 21.08 -16.06
CA SER A 550 -0.78 20.60 -17.08
C SER A 550 -0.01 19.86 -18.18
N PRO A 551 -0.32 18.59 -18.44
CA PRO A 551 0.33 17.84 -19.51
C PRO A 551 -0.06 18.39 -20.88
N ALA A 552 0.82 18.21 -21.87
CA ALA A 552 0.39 18.29 -23.26
C ALA A 552 -0.67 17.22 -23.54
N ASP A 553 -1.60 17.49 -24.45
CA ASP A 553 -2.67 16.53 -24.76
C ASP A 553 -2.10 15.20 -25.28
N GLY A 554 -1.16 15.26 -26.24
CA GLY A 554 -0.49 14.10 -26.80
C GLY A 554 1.04 14.25 -26.82
N ILE A 555 1.74 13.26 -26.27
CA ILE A 555 3.21 13.20 -26.22
C ILE A 555 3.67 11.96 -26.96
N GLU A 556 4.36 12.14 -28.10
CA GLU A 556 4.98 11.03 -28.82
C GLU A 556 6.20 10.53 -28.04
N LEU A 557 6.12 9.29 -27.56
CA LEU A 557 7.18 8.64 -26.79
C LEU A 557 8.07 7.79 -27.69
N VAL A 558 7.46 7.02 -28.58
CA VAL A 558 8.15 6.12 -29.50
C VAL A 558 7.66 6.37 -30.91
N ARG A 559 8.57 6.47 -31.87
CA ARG A 559 8.24 6.56 -33.29
C ARG A 559 8.97 5.45 -34.04
N GLU A 560 8.19 4.58 -34.69
CA GLU A 560 8.69 3.45 -35.49
C GLU A 560 9.75 2.63 -34.72
N GLY A 561 9.41 2.23 -33.50
CA GLY A 561 10.25 1.44 -32.60
C GLY A 561 11.33 2.23 -31.86
N ILE A 562 11.60 3.48 -32.22
CA ILE A 562 12.67 4.29 -31.63
C ILE A 562 12.13 5.19 -30.52
N LEU A 563 12.69 5.09 -29.31
CA LEU A 563 12.37 5.96 -28.19
C LEU A 563 12.81 7.40 -28.49
N LYS A 564 11.86 8.33 -28.55
CA LYS A 564 12.11 9.75 -28.85
C LYS A 564 12.27 10.59 -27.60
N ARG A 565 11.51 10.28 -26.55
CA ARG A 565 11.57 10.94 -25.24
C ARG A 565 10.93 10.06 -24.17
N HIS A 566 11.21 10.40 -22.93
CA HIS A 566 10.54 9.81 -21.77
C HIS A 566 9.36 10.69 -21.32
N LEU A 567 8.49 10.11 -20.51
CA LEU A 567 7.70 10.88 -19.55
C LEU A 567 8.60 11.28 -18.38
N SER A 568 8.48 12.52 -17.93
CA SER A 568 9.32 13.14 -16.90
C SER A 568 8.51 14.04 -15.96
N GLY A 569 9.09 14.25 -14.77
CA GLY A 569 8.65 15.23 -13.78
C GLY A 569 9.74 16.27 -13.51
N SER A 570 9.72 16.89 -12.33
CA SER A 570 10.70 17.91 -11.93
C SER A 570 12.11 17.38 -11.67
N VAL A 571 12.35 16.08 -11.59
CA VAL A 571 13.71 15.54 -11.46
C VAL A 571 14.36 15.41 -12.85
N PRO A 572 15.41 16.20 -13.15
CA PRO A 572 16.04 16.15 -14.46
C PRO A 572 16.91 14.90 -14.63
N THR A 573 17.10 14.51 -15.88
CA THR A 573 18.09 13.51 -16.32
C THR A 573 18.90 14.07 -17.48
N LEU A 574 19.99 13.40 -17.87
CA LEU A 574 20.83 13.82 -19.01
C LEU A 574 20.06 13.98 -20.33
N LYS A 575 18.88 13.36 -20.45
CA LYS A 575 18.03 13.41 -21.64
C LYS A 575 16.66 14.04 -21.39
N SER A 576 16.41 14.55 -20.19
CA SER A 576 15.14 15.19 -19.83
C SER A 576 15.39 16.38 -18.90
N SER A 577 15.26 17.59 -19.43
CA SER A 577 15.48 18.85 -18.69
C SER A 577 14.18 19.60 -18.38
N GLU A 578 13.02 19.07 -18.80
CA GLU A 578 11.71 19.66 -18.54
C GLU A 578 10.73 18.55 -18.12
N SER A 579 9.70 18.94 -17.36
CA SER A 579 8.60 18.04 -16.99
C SER A 579 7.61 17.90 -18.15
N THR A 580 7.05 16.70 -18.29
CA THR A 580 5.95 16.40 -19.22
C THR A 580 4.57 16.51 -18.59
N GLY A 581 4.48 16.86 -17.31
CA GLY A 581 3.23 16.80 -16.55
C GLY A 581 2.77 15.36 -16.30
N SER A 582 3.69 14.46 -15.95
CA SER A 582 3.39 13.01 -15.83
C SER A 582 3.59 12.43 -14.42
N VAL A 583 3.81 13.28 -13.42
CA VAL A 583 3.89 12.84 -12.03
C VAL A 583 2.47 12.77 -11.50
N ARG A 584 1.87 11.59 -11.44
CA ARG A 584 0.44 11.43 -11.19
C ARG A 584 0.14 11.20 -9.72
N PHE A 585 -1.05 11.63 -9.32
CA PHE A 585 -1.70 11.11 -8.12
C PHE A 585 -2.11 9.65 -8.37
N GLY A 586 -1.77 8.80 -7.42
CA GLY A 586 -2.18 7.40 -7.36
C GLY A 586 -3.18 7.17 -6.23
N PHE A 587 -3.81 6.01 -6.26
CA PHE A 587 -4.81 5.59 -5.33
C PHE A 587 -4.33 4.40 -4.52
N LEU A 588 -3.97 4.62 -3.25
CA LEU A 588 -3.83 3.55 -2.28
C LEU A 588 -4.89 3.75 -1.19
N SER A 589 -5.59 2.66 -0.85
CA SER A 589 -6.64 2.70 0.18
C SER A 589 -6.13 3.16 1.55
N THR A 590 -4.81 3.16 1.78
CA THR A 590 -4.20 3.58 3.05
C THR A 590 -3.31 4.81 2.93
N SER A 591 -2.99 5.30 1.72
CA SER A 591 -2.09 6.44 1.59
C SER A 591 -2.24 7.28 0.33
N ALA A 592 -1.82 8.55 0.44
CA ALA A 592 -1.55 9.36 -0.73
C ALA A 592 -0.32 8.80 -1.45
N SER A 593 -0.44 8.63 -2.77
CA SER A 593 0.65 8.15 -3.62
C SER A 593 0.88 9.17 -4.72
N VAL A 594 2.12 9.57 -4.92
CA VAL A 594 2.54 10.43 -6.03
C VAL A 594 3.66 9.72 -6.76
N GLY A 595 3.66 9.74 -8.09
CA GLY A 595 4.68 9.02 -8.85
C GLY A 595 4.55 9.18 -10.35
N LEU A 596 5.68 9.02 -11.03
CA LEU A 596 5.74 9.13 -12.48
C LEU A 596 4.99 7.96 -13.14
N SER A 597 3.96 8.27 -13.93
CA SER A 597 3.09 7.29 -14.57
C SER A 597 2.46 7.87 -15.85
N PRO A 598 2.21 7.06 -16.90
CA PRO A 598 1.47 7.52 -18.06
C PRO A 598 -0.01 7.80 -17.74
N GLY A 599 -0.68 8.48 -18.67
CA GLY A 599 -2.14 8.57 -18.74
C GLY A 599 -2.70 7.44 -19.58
N ILE A 600 -2.91 7.73 -20.87
CA ILE A 600 -3.39 6.76 -21.87
C ILE A 600 -2.27 6.48 -22.89
N LEU A 601 -1.75 5.25 -22.93
CA LEU A 601 -0.79 4.84 -23.95
C LEU A 601 -1.50 4.30 -25.19
N GLU A 602 -1.34 4.96 -26.32
CA GLU A 602 -1.85 4.49 -27.62
C GLU A 602 -0.71 3.91 -28.47
N PHE A 603 -0.84 2.62 -28.80
CA PHE A 603 0.07 1.90 -29.70
C PHE A 603 -0.48 1.92 -31.12
N LYS A 604 0.27 2.54 -32.04
CA LYS A 604 -0.06 2.65 -33.46
C LYS A 604 0.84 1.74 -34.27
N ALA A 605 0.23 0.89 -35.11
CA ALA A 605 0.94 -0.04 -35.97
C ALA A 605 0.91 0.41 -37.44
N LYS A 606 2.08 0.41 -38.09
CA LYS A 606 2.23 0.79 -39.51
C LYS A 606 1.82 -0.34 -40.46
N HIS A 607 2.34 -1.54 -40.23
CA HIS A 607 1.99 -2.74 -40.99
C HIS A 607 1.13 -3.65 -40.11
N THR A 608 -0.06 -3.97 -40.61
CA THR A 608 -1.08 -4.73 -39.87
C THR A 608 -1.70 -5.80 -40.74
N MET A 609 -2.37 -6.75 -40.09
CA MET A 609 -3.10 -7.84 -40.72
C MET A 609 -4.44 -8.05 -40.00
N THR A 610 -5.41 -8.67 -40.68
CA THR A 610 -6.69 -9.03 -40.06
C THR A 610 -6.49 -10.16 -39.06
N ASP A 611 -7.38 -10.30 -38.07
CA ASP A 611 -7.30 -11.36 -37.06
C ASP A 611 -7.31 -12.77 -37.69
N ALA A 612 -8.08 -12.98 -38.76
CA ALA A 612 -8.06 -14.22 -39.52
C ALA A 612 -6.69 -14.50 -40.19
N ARG A 613 -5.99 -13.45 -40.64
CA ARG A 613 -4.66 -13.58 -41.22
C ARG A 613 -3.59 -13.78 -40.13
N LEU A 614 -3.75 -13.18 -38.96
CA LEU A 614 -2.89 -13.47 -37.79
C LEU A 614 -2.91 -14.95 -37.44
N ARG A 615 -4.08 -15.55 -37.31
CA ARG A 615 -4.20 -16.99 -37.00
C ARG A 615 -3.52 -17.86 -38.05
N LYS A 616 -3.68 -17.53 -39.33
CA LYS A 616 -2.98 -18.23 -40.42
C LYS A 616 -1.47 -18.07 -40.36
N GLU A 617 -0.98 -16.86 -40.04
CA GLU A 617 0.46 -16.62 -39.89
C GLU A 617 1.03 -17.36 -38.69
N LEU A 618 0.32 -17.41 -37.55
CA LEU A 618 0.71 -18.20 -36.39
C LEU A 618 0.91 -19.68 -36.73
N LEU A 619 -0.08 -20.29 -37.40
CA LEU A 619 0.01 -21.69 -37.83
C LEU A 619 1.16 -21.93 -38.81
N LYS A 620 1.43 -20.97 -39.69
CA LYS A 620 2.56 -21.03 -40.62
C LYS A 620 3.90 -20.97 -39.89
N LEU A 621 4.05 -20.10 -38.89
CA LEU A 621 5.26 -20.01 -38.07
C LEU A 621 5.48 -21.32 -37.30
N ALA A 622 4.43 -21.85 -36.65
CA ALA A 622 4.51 -23.10 -35.91
C ALA A 622 4.89 -24.28 -36.83
N LYS A 623 4.31 -24.34 -38.04
CA LYS A 623 4.69 -25.34 -39.05
C LYS A 623 6.16 -25.24 -39.47
N ASN A 624 6.70 -24.03 -39.61
CA ASN A 624 8.10 -23.83 -39.98
C ASN A 624 9.07 -24.27 -38.88
N GLU A 625 8.64 -24.20 -37.62
CA GLU A 625 9.39 -24.71 -36.46
C GLU A 625 9.19 -26.21 -36.22
N GLY A 626 8.35 -26.88 -37.02
CA GLY A 626 8.07 -28.31 -36.87
C GLY A 626 7.15 -28.65 -35.71
N LEU A 627 6.33 -27.69 -35.26
CA LEU A 627 5.36 -27.88 -34.18
C LEU A 627 4.02 -28.39 -34.71
N ASP A 628 3.37 -29.26 -33.94
CA ASP A 628 2.03 -29.79 -34.27
C ASP A 628 0.90 -28.82 -33.92
N TYR A 629 1.17 -27.85 -33.05
CA TYR A 629 0.20 -26.86 -32.58
C TYR A 629 0.88 -25.55 -32.18
N ALA A 630 0.06 -24.50 -32.03
CA ALA A 630 0.46 -23.21 -31.47
C ALA A 630 -0.56 -22.74 -30.43
N TYR A 631 -0.20 -21.76 -29.61
CA TYR A 631 -1.09 -21.21 -28.57
C TYR A 631 -1.58 -19.79 -28.86
N VAL A 632 -2.82 -19.54 -28.48
CA VAL A 632 -3.41 -18.20 -28.35
C VAL A 632 -3.67 -17.88 -26.88
N VAL A 633 -3.22 -16.71 -26.45
CA VAL A 633 -3.34 -16.21 -25.07
C VAL A 633 -4.18 -14.94 -25.06
N LYS A 634 -5.41 -15.01 -24.54
CA LYS A 634 -6.31 -13.84 -24.45
C LYS A 634 -6.14 -13.03 -23.17
N ARG A 635 -5.68 -13.68 -22.10
CA ARG A 635 -5.52 -13.10 -20.76
C ARG A 635 -4.28 -13.68 -20.08
N ILE A 636 -3.64 -12.88 -19.25
CA ILE A 636 -2.54 -13.30 -18.38
C ILE A 636 -3.06 -13.23 -16.94
N SER A 637 -3.27 -14.40 -16.32
CA SER A 637 -3.68 -14.55 -14.92
C SER A 637 -2.46 -14.68 -13.99
N LYS A 638 -2.62 -14.36 -12.71
CA LYS A 638 -1.60 -14.66 -11.68
C LYS A 638 -1.63 -16.12 -11.22
N GLU A 639 -2.77 -16.79 -11.40
CA GLU A 639 -2.99 -18.16 -10.94
C GLU A 639 -2.56 -19.14 -12.03
N SER A 640 -3.50 -19.67 -12.82
CA SER A 640 -3.22 -20.56 -13.96
C SER A 640 -3.83 -19.99 -15.22
N GLN A 641 -3.10 -20.10 -16.33
CA GLN A 641 -3.54 -19.60 -17.63
C GLN A 641 -4.58 -20.54 -18.25
N VAL A 642 -5.52 -19.94 -18.99
CA VAL A 642 -6.38 -20.64 -19.96
C VAL A 642 -5.91 -20.26 -21.34
N LEU A 643 -5.50 -21.25 -22.13
CA LEU A 643 -4.96 -21.09 -23.47
C LEU A 643 -5.94 -21.66 -24.50
N ILE A 644 -5.80 -21.23 -25.76
CA ILE A 644 -6.43 -21.90 -26.89
C ILE A 644 -5.30 -22.53 -27.70
N ARG A 645 -5.31 -23.86 -27.82
CA ARG A 645 -4.42 -24.62 -28.69
C ARG A 645 -5.01 -24.65 -30.10
N LEU A 646 -4.23 -24.24 -31.07
CA LEU A 646 -4.57 -24.31 -32.49
C LEU A 646 -3.75 -25.42 -33.15
N ASN A 647 -4.42 -26.42 -33.71
CA ASN A 647 -3.75 -27.50 -34.43
C ASN A 647 -3.21 -27.01 -35.79
N VAL A 648 -1.95 -27.34 -36.11
CA VAL A 648 -1.30 -26.90 -37.35
C VAL A 648 -1.85 -27.59 -38.60
N ALA A 649 -2.37 -28.80 -38.48
CA ALA A 649 -2.87 -29.57 -39.61
C ALA A 649 -4.20 -29.05 -40.16
N ASP A 650 -5.14 -28.70 -39.29
CA ASP A 650 -6.52 -28.35 -39.67
C ASP A 650 -7.03 -27.01 -39.09
N GLY A 651 -6.27 -26.38 -38.18
CA GLY A 651 -6.65 -25.13 -37.52
C GLY A 651 -7.71 -25.29 -36.43
N SER A 652 -8.05 -26.51 -36.02
CA SER A 652 -9.00 -26.77 -34.94
C SER A 652 -8.55 -26.17 -33.61
N GLU A 653 -9.52 -25.69 -32.81
CA GLU A 653 -9.26 -25.04 -31.53
C GLU A 653 -9.62 -25.96 -30.35
N GLU A 654 -8.73 -26.04 -29.36
CA GLU A 654 -8.97 -26.73 -28.09
C GLU A 654 -8.63 -25.81 -26.92
N VAL A 655 -9.46 -25.80 -25.87
CA VAL A 655 -9.18 -25.02 -24.65
C VAL A 655 -8.24 -25.82 -23.76
N ILE A 656 -7.13 -25.22 -23.35
CA ILE A 656 -6.12 -25.81 -22.48
C ILE A 656 -6.05 -25.05 -21.15
N SER A 657 -5.95 -25.78 -20.05
CA SER A 657 -5.77 -25.22 -18.69
C SER A 657 -4.50 -25.78 -18.03
N GLY A 658 -4.13 -25.22 -16.87
CA GLY A 658 -2.93 -25.69 -16.16
C GLY A 658 -1.64 -25.26 -16.84
N ALA A 659 -1.59 -24.03 -17.35
CA ALA A 659 -0.40 -23.46 -17.97
C ALA A 659 0.15 -22.27 -17.17
N GLU A 660 1.44 -22.02 -17.32
CA GLU A 660 2.17 -20.87 -16.78
C GLU A 660 3.07 -20.28 -17.87
N ILE A 661 2.91 -18.99 -18.15
CA ILE A 661 3.72 -18.28 -19.16
C ILE A 661 4.87 -17.62 -18.41
N GLN A 662 6.11 -17.82 -18.87
CA GLN A 662 7.26 -17.13 -18.29
C GLN A 662 7.16 -15.61 -18.49
N GLU A 663 7.90 -14.84 -17.69
CA GLU A 663 7.90 -13.39 -17.77
C GLU A 663 8.32 -12.90 -19.17
N ILE A 664 7.43 -12.17 -19.84
CA ILE A 664 7.68 -11.60 -21.17
C ILE A 664 8.17 -10.17 -20.99
N GLY A 665 9.43 -9.95 -21.36
CA GLY A 665 10.10 -8.67 -21.19
C GLY A 665 10.15 -7.82 -22.45
N LEU A 666 10.72 -6.62 -22.30
CA LEU A 666 10.91 -5.68 -23.40
C LEU A 666 11.73 -6.25 -24.57
N SER A 667 12.63 -7.20 -24.33
CA SER A 667 13.39 -7.90 -25.37
C SER A 667 12.49 -8.60 -26.39
N ASN A 668 11.42 -9.25 -25.91
CA ASN A 668 10.47 -9.96 -26.75
C ASN A 668 9.66 -9.01 -27.63
N LEU A 669 9.47 -7.75 -27.21
CA LEU A 669 8.72 -6.75 -27.96
C LEU A 669 9.54 -6.01 -29.04
N ARG A 670 10.83 -6.33 -29.20
CA ARG A 670 11.70 -5.69 -30.21
C ARG A 670 11.47 -6.23 -31.62
N ARG A 671 10.87 -7.40 -31.74
CA ARG A 671 10.51 -8.08 -32.99
C ARG A 671 9.14 -8.71 -32.81
N ILE A 672 8.17 -8.25 -33.59
CA ILE A 672 6.81 -8.78 -33.56
C ILE A 672 6.48 -9.33 -34.93
N ALA A 673 6.15 -10.61 -35.00
CA ALA A 673 5.96 -11.33 -36.26
C ALA A 673 4.64 -10.96 -36.97
N GLY A 674 3.63 -10.54 -36.20
CA GLY A 674 2.36 -10.08 -36.74
C GLY A 674 1.63 -9.16 -35.78
N ILE A 675 0.91 -8.17 -36.33
CA ILE A 675 0.15 -7.18 -35.56
C ILE A 675 -1.25 -7.03 -36.14
N SER A 676 -2.26 -7.07 -35.28
CA SER A 676 -3.67 -6.91 -35.68
C SER A 676 -3.95 -5.49 -36.18
N LYS A 677 -4.80 -5.38 -37.20
CA LYS A 677 -5.41 -4.12 -37.63
C LYS A 677 -6.47 -3.63 -36.64
N GLU A 678 -7.17 -4.55 -36.00
CA GLU A 678 -8.19 -4.22 -35.02
C GLU A 678 -7.54 -3.70 -33.75
N THR A 679 -8.23 -2.81 -33.05
CA THR A 679 -7.72 -2.16 -31.83
C THR A 679 -8.73 -2.22 -30.71
N SER A 680 -8.22 -2.37 -29.50
CA SER A 680 -8.99 -2.40 -28.25
C SER A 680 -8.30 -1.54 -27.19
N ALA A 681 -8.90 -1.45 -26.01
CA ALA A 681 -8.30 -0.79 -24.87
C ALA A 681 -8.55 -1.56 -23.56
N ASN A 682 -7.59 -1.47 -22.65
CA ASN A 682 -7.74 -1.99 -21.29
C ASN A 682 -7.19 -0.99 -20.27
N ASN A 683 -7.82 -0.96 -19.10
CA ASN A 683 -7.40 -0.18 -17.96
C ASN A 683 -6.57 -1.06 -17.02
N HIS A 684 -5.54 -0.46 -16.41
CA HIS A 684 -4.65 -1.12 -15.47
C HIS A 684 -4.35 -0.18 -14.29
N THR A 685 -3.74 -0.74 -13.26
CA THR A 685 -3.04 0.04 -12.23
C THR A 685 -1.55 -0.23 -12.30
N TYR A 686 -0.75 0.81 -12.48
CA TYR A 686 0.70 0.73 -12.36
C TYR A 686 1.08 0.83 -10.87
N ARG A 687 1.93 -0.10 -10.41
CA ARG A 687 2.32 -0.26 -8.98
C ARG A 687 1.12 -0.29 -8.02
N PHE A 688 0.01 -0.89 -8.45
CA PHE A 688 -1.24 -0.99 -7.68
C PHE A 688 -1.84 0.37 -7.26
N SER A 689 -1.40 1.47 -7.87
CA SER A 689 -1.72 2.82 -7.40
C SER A 689 -2.13 3.75 -8.54
N PHE A 690 -1.37 3.78 -9.64
CA PHE A 690 -1.57 4.79 -10.69
C PHE A 690 -2.48 4.25 -11.78
N PRO A 691 -3.66 4.84 -12.02
CA PRO A 691 -4.57 4.39 -13.07
C PRO A 691 -3.98 4.68 -14.45
N ILE A 692 -3.86 3.67 -15.30
CA ILE A 692 -3.40 3.84 -16.68
C ILE A 692 -4.38 3.17 -17.64
N SER A 693 -4.45 3.68 -18.86
CA SER A 693 -5.18 3.03 -19.95
C SER A 693 -4.23 2.74 -21.09
N VAL A 694 -4.41 1.61 -21.75
CA VAL A 694 -3.60 1.22 -22.91
C VAL A 694 -4.54 0.92 -24.06
N ILE A 695 -4.41 1.67 -25.16
CA ILE A 695 -5.05 1.41 -26.45
C ILE A 695 -4.03 0.64 -27.30
N HIS A 696 -4.40 -0.55 -27.74
CA HIS A 696 -3.46 -1.49 -28.36
C HIS A 696 -4.09 -2.24 -29.55
N PRO A 697 -3.27 -2.78 -30.47
CA PRO A 697 -3.71 -3.80 -31.41
C PRO A 697 -4.39 -4.97 -30.70
N ASN A 698 -5.45 -5.52 -31.29
CA ASN A 698 -6.22 -6.60 -30.68
C ASN A 698 -5.43 -7.90 -30.55
N GLY A 699 -4.37 -8.08 -31.36
CA GLY A 699 -3.48 -9.23 -31.28
C GLY A 699 -2.07 -8.97 -31.79
N ILE A 700 -1.08 -9.68 -31.22
CA ILE A 700 0.33 -9.70 -31.66
C ILE A 700 0.91 -11.12 -31.61
N ILE A 701 1.81 -11.46 -32.53
CA ILE A 701 2.53 -12.75 -32.52
C ILE A 701 3.98 -12.54 -32.07
N LEU A 702 4.40 -13.34 -31.08
CA LEU A 702 5.79 -13.44 -30.62
C LEU A 702 6.29 -14.86 -30.88
N GLU A 703 7.49 -15.02 -31.44
CA GLU A 703 8.01 -16.32 -31.95
C GLU A 703 8.63 -17.20 -30.85
N ASP A 704 9.37 -16.64 -29.90
CA ASP A 704 10.12 -17.43 -28.92
C ASP A 704 9.51 -17.32 -27.51
N ILE A 705 8.34 -17.93 -27.29
CA ILE A 705 7.64 -17.88 -25.99
C ILE A 705 7.66 -19.24 -25.33
N GLN A 706 8.10 -19.26 -24.07
CA GLN A 706 8.07 -20.45 -23.22
C GLN A 706 6.79 -20.47 -22.36
N ILE A 707 6.07 -21.58 -22.44
CA ILE A 707 4.89 -21.89 -21.62
C ILE A 707 5.14 -23.23 -20.94
N ASN A 708 5.11 -23.23 -19.61
CA ASN A 708 5.32 -24.41 -18.79
C ASN A 708 3.99 -25.00 -18.32
N ARG A 709 3.95 -26.31 -18.14
CA ARG A 709 2.81 -26.98 -17.49
C ARG A 709 2.79 -26.64 -15.99
N LYS A 710 1.59 -26.38 -15.48
CA LYS A 710 1.30 -26.10 -14.07
C LYS A 710 0.31 -27.13 -13.53
N GLN A 711 0.67 -27.74 -12.40
CA GLN A 711 -0.20 -28.73 -11.77
C GLN A 711 -1.36 -28.03 -11.05
N LEU A 712 -2.59 -28.45 -11.35
CA LEU A 712 -3.78 -27.92 -10.69
C LEU A 712 -3.94 -28.49 -9.28
N VAL A 713 -4.47 -27.67 -8.38
CA VAL A 713 -4.70 -28.05 -6.98
C VAL A 713 -5.82 -29.08 -6.90
N SER A 714 -5.56 -30.18 -6.17
CA SER A 714 -6.58 -31.18 -5.83
C SER A 714 -7.19 -30.85 -4.48
N LEU A 715 -8.50 -30.64 -4.43
CA LEU A 715 -9.23 -30.51 -3.18
C LEU A 715 -9.74 -31.91 -2.80
N LYS A 716 -8.94 -32.66 -2.04
CA LYS A 716 -9.42 -33.91 -1.44
C LYS A 716 -10.62 -33.58 -0.55
N GLU A 717 -11.70 -34.35 -0.66
CA GLU A 717 -12.77 -34.31 0.33
C GLU A 717 -12.12 -34.46 1.71
N THR A 718 -12.23 -33.41 2.50
CA THR A 718 -11.96 -33.53 3.93
C THR A 718 -13.03 -34.47 4.45
N TYR A 719 -12.64 -35.51 5.17
CA TYR A 719 -13.54 -36.47 5.80
C TYR A 719 -14.48 -35.75 6.78
N LEU A 720 -15.50 -35.06 6.26
CA LEU A 720 -16.69 -34.78 7.02
C LEU A 720 -17.41 -36.12 7.10
N VAL A 721 -17.23 -36.76 8.25
CA VAL A 721 -18.02 -37.92 8.65
C VAL A 721 -19.48 -37.54 8.39
N LYS A 722 -20.10 -38.23 7.44
CA LYS A 722 -21.56 -38.24 7.32
C LYS A 722 -22.07 -38.97 8.57
N ASP A 723 -22.42 -38.20 9.60
CA ASP A 723 -23.30 -38.67 10.66
C ASP A 723 -24.76 -38.47 10.24
#